data_AF-A0AA43B1G1-F1
#
_entry.id   AF-A0AA43B1G1-F1
#
_cell.length_a   1.000
_cell.length_b   1.000
_cell.length_c   1.000
_cell.angle_alpha   90.00
_cell.angle_beta   90.00
_cell.angle_gamma   90.00
#
_symmetry.space_group_name_H-M   'P 1'
#
loop_
_entity.id
_entity.type
_entity.pdbx_description
1 polymer ?
#
loop_
_entity_poly.entity_id
_entity_poly.type
_entity_poly.pdbx_seq_one_letter_code
_entity_poly.pdbx_strand_id
1 'polypeptide(L)'
;MSANACAASSGNAGLPAALPADLLHGIALRPPELAWDGTRYRGSQLLGVRLAEVRTLAGVVATVQHMHFVGVVAVSPLYARQAAADLAPVWQAAHAVETPRSGPPDADQVRYGLRLPSVDPSPGSRVTAWSLNGHTSVWLPACTQAVQQILRRELAAVLQQPEATIRLTVVGADDALVGQQDAVHPLDLMDAAADAALLSQAVGRPVCVACHAEAADELVLYVPQAADLIEPVPSPAAMAPGADGNQALTTVFAADAPWAMRPSLARLLSQPTQARAAAQPTVHSDVAVQVGKRASVPLRASVDELNAAQVFAQESLWHEQALARDEDPLAWRLQHLPEGQGRALAQRVVEQAGLPAADEEGAPRLGMLRGTGFATAQVQCVDESGMARMVWSAWVAEVTVQPQTGQVDVSRVVAGHDSQHLHPAQRAPILPEIEQQTPRLLANARRLLAGPPAFDDWSSPAINAADEQTGALSRREGAKDLSRVDSAEDGLVTQGQLGLDGVVTLPAAAAIANAIQDATGVRLRQVPFDSEQLRLALADRRRERTRNPLARGWVWLAAGMAGLAGMAAALWPMKPALPLTAGPDVSLYSMRAIERGRLVAAAGDCVACHTAPGGKANAGGLALDTPFGTIYSTNITPDNDTGIGRWSYTAFERAMRQGVHQDGRQLYPAFPYTAYAKLSDADMQALYGYLMSQPAVRAEPPKTQLAFPFNFRPLLAGWNALFHDATPFTPDPSRSAQWLRGAYLVQGAGHCAACHSPRNRLGAEKTGEHYLAGGEAEGWTAPALNQLATGARGWTADELFQYLRTGYSPRHGVAAGPMAPVIHGLAELPDSDVKAITTYLLDLPQAAGATVAKQPADAMPAPTPVPAPASQSEARPAAQPVSAAATIQSLQGRRVNGERVYQNACAVCHEAGSGPTLFGVKPLLSSNTNLHATSPDNLIQVILNGIQTPANDELGYMPGFKDALDDRQIADLVGYLRERHAPGKDPWPDPTSTISRLREHAELN
;
A
#
# COMPACT_ATOMS: atom_id res chain seq x y z
N MET A 1 -30.55 32.73 31.27
CA MET A 1 -31.83 32.36 31.90
C MET A 1 -32.54 31.37 30.99
N SER A 2 -32.92 30.23 31.58
CA SER A 2 -33.83 29.17 31.13
C SER A 2 -33.48 28.33 29.89
N ALA A 3 -33.09 27.09 30.22
CA ALA A 3 -33.26 25.88 29.44
C ALA A 3 -34.75 25.50 29.27
N ASN A 4 -34.99 24.49 28.43
CA ASN A 4 -36.25 23.81 28.07
C ASN A 4 -37.03 24.38 26.89
N ALA A 5 -36.79 23.82 25.70
CA ALA A 5 -37.86 23.23 24.88
C ALA A 5 -37.27 22.45 23.69
N CYS A 6 -37.56 21.15 23.69
CA CYS A 6 -37.81 20.26 22.54
C CYS A 6 -36.97 18.97 22.55
N ALA A 7 -37.51 17.98 23.26
CA ALA A 7 -37.29 16.58 22.97
C ALA A 7 -38.46 16.05 22.12
N ALA A 8 -38.14 15.08 21.25
CA ALA A 8 -38.99 14.16 20.50
C ALA A 8 -39.57 14.60 19.13
N SER A 9 -38.88 14.14 18.06
CA SER A 9 -39.54 13.32 17.04
C SER A 9 -38.51 12.37 16.41
N SER A 10 -38.65 11.07 16.71
CA SER A 10 -38.00 9.98 16.00
C SER A 10 -38.58 9.88 14.59
N GLY A 11 -37.73 10.04 13.58
CA GLY A 11 -38.11 9.93 12.17
C GLY A 11 -36.85 9.86 11.32
N ASN A 12 -36.75 8.77 10.57
CA ASN A 12 -35.71 8.47 9.59
C ASN A 12 -35.44 9.69 8.67
N ALA A 13 -34.30 10.36 8.83
CA ALA A 13 -33.84 11.44 7.96
C ALA A 13 -32.31 11.53 8.04
N GLY A 14 -31.68 11.68 6.88
CA GLY A 14 -30.24 11.54 6.71
C GLY A 14 -29.38 12.58 7.43
N LEU A 15 -28.06 12.41 7.23
CA LEU A 15 -26.97 13.37 7.45
C LEU A 15 -27.47 14.79 7.79
N PRO A 16 -27.06 15.40 8.91
CA PRO A 16 -27.33 16.81 9.12
C PRO A 16 -26.66 17.62 8.00
N ALA A 17 -27.52 18.14 7.12
CA ALA A 17 -27.20 19.12 6.11
C ALA A 17 -26.91 20.47 6.76
N ALA A 18 -25.94 21.19 6.18
CA ALA A 18 -25.50 22.55 6.45
C ALA A 18 -24.60 22.76 7.69
N LEU A 19 -23.30 22.90 7.43
CA LEU A 19 -22.38 23.64 8.30
C LEU A 19 -22.96 25.04 8.56
N PRO A 20 -22.81 25.63 9.77
CA PRO A 20 -23.25 26.99 10.02
C PRO A 20 -22.68 27.94 8.95
N ALA A 21 -23.47 28.90 8.47
CA ALA A 21 -23.07 29.85 7.42
C ALA A 21 -21.79 30.68 7.75
N ASP A 22 -21.27 30.55 8.97
CA ASP A 22 -20.11 31.25 9.51
C ASP A 22 -18.89 30.37 9.82
N LEU A 23 -18.96 29.05 9.61
CA LEU A 23 -17.80 28.17 9.83
C LEU A 23 -16.78 28.35 8.70
N LEU A 24 -15.56 28.73 9.05
CA LEU A 24 -14.46 28.90 8.11
C LEU A 24 -13.56 27.67 8.09
N HIS A 25 -12.76 27.53 7.04
CA HIS A 25 -11.84 26.42 6.83
C HIS A 25 -10.40 26.93 6.78
N GLY A 26 -9.55 26.34 7.62
CA GLY A 26 -8.15 26.72 7.78
C GLY A 26 -7.20 25.69 7.17
N ILE A 27 -6.10 26.16 6.58
CA ILE A 27 -4.94 25.34 6.19
C ILE A 27 -3.68 26.05 6.65
N ALA A 28 -2.82 25.35 7.38
CA ALA A 28 -1.48 25.80 7.74
C ALA A 28 -0.44 25.18 6.79
N LEU A 29 0.52 25.96 6.35
CA LEU A 29 1.66 25.49 5.57
C LEU A 29 2.73 24.91 6.49
N ARG A 30 3.41 23.87 6.02
CA ARG A 30 4.58 23.28 6.69
C ARG A 30 5.86 23.64 5.93
N PRO A 31 6.98 23.88 6.64
CA PRO A 31 8.28 24.11 5.99
C PRO A 31 8.83 22.83 5.35
N PRO A 32 9.75 22.95 4.38
CA PRO A 32 10.37 21.79 3.73
C PRO A 32 11.28 20.99 4.68
N GLU A 33 11.93 21.65 5.64
CA GLU A 33 12.74 20.99 6.66
C GLU A 33 12.26 21.39 8.07
N LEU A 34 11.77 20.41 8.82
CA LEU A 34 11.51 20.53 10.26
C LEU A 34 12.73 20.05 11.04
N ALA A 35 13.21 20.87 11.97
CA ALA A 35 14.24 20.45 12.92
C ALA A 35 13.98 21.02 14.32
N TRP A 36 14.19 20.20 15.35
CA TRP A 36 13.99 20.54 16.75
C TRP A 36 15.09 19.91 17.60
N ASP A 37 15.61 20.67 18.57
CA ASP A 37 16.69 20.23 19.47
C ASP A 37 16.19 19.82 20.87
N GLY A 38 14.87 19.67 21.04
CA GLY A 38 14.22 19.43 22.34
C GLY A 38 13.74 20.72 23.03
N THR A 39 14.24 21.88 22.61
CA THR A 39 13.93 23.17 23.27
C THR A 39 13.59 24.30 22.29
N ARG A 40 14.14 24.27 21.08
CA ARG A 40 14.03 25.34 20.08
C ARG A 40 13.82 24.75 18.69
N TYR A 41 13.09 25.49 17.87
CA TYR A 41 12.99 25.20 16.45
C TYR A 41 14.30 25.59 15.74
N ARG A 42 14.81 24.69 14.92
CA ARG A 42 16.09 24.81 14.19
C ARG A 42 15.95 24.55 12.69
N GLY A 43 14.72 24.31 12.22
CA GLY A 43 14.45 23.99 10.81
C GLY A 43 14.46 25.22 9.90
N SER A 44 13.86 25.07 8.73
CA SER A 44 13.78 26.11 7.71
C SER A 44 13.12 27.39 8.22
N GLN A 45 13.71 28.54 7.92
CA GLN A 45 13.19 29.84 8.29
C GLN A 45 12.45 30.49 7.12
N LEU A 46 11.24 30.98 7.36
CA LEU A 46 10.48 31.70 6.34
C LEU A 46 11.14 33.05 6.02
N LEU A 47 11.49 33.27 4.75
CA LEU A 47 12.04 34.54 4.25
C LEU A 47 10.96 35.44 3.63
N GLY A 48 9.97 34.86 2.97
CA GLY A 48 8.92 35.62 2.29
C GLY A 48 7.75 34.74 1.87
N VAL A 49 6.59 35.35 1.65
CA VAL A 49 5.35 34.66 1.27
C VAL A 49 4.36 35.66 0.66
N ARG A 50 3.56 35.24 -0.33
CA ARG A 50 2.63 36.09 -1.08
C ARG A 50 1.27 36.28 -0.37
N LEU A 51 1.28 36.80 0.86
CA LEU A 51 0.06 36.94 1.67
C LEU A 51 -0.96 37.91 1.06
N ALA A 52 -0.51 39.08 0.59
CA ALA A 52 -1.40 40.13 0.10
C ALA A 52 -2.15 39.73 -1.17
N GLU A 53 -1.46 39.08 -2.11
CA GLU A 53 -2.06 38.58 -3.36
C GLU A 53 -3.09 37.49 -3.06
N VAL A 54 -2.71 36.49 -2.26
CA VAL A 54 -3.59 35.38 -1.89
C VAL A 54 -4.83 35.85 -1.13
N ARG A 55 -4.73 36.88 -0.29
CA ARG A 55 -5.87 37.46 0.42
C ARG A 55 -6.94 38.03 -0.53
N THR A 56 -6.57 38.41 -1.76
CA THR A 56 -7.52 38.95 -2.75
C THR A 56 -8.28 37.86 -3.53
N LEU A 57 -7.89 36.60 -3.39
CA LEU A 57 -8.55 35.49 -4.07
C LEU A 57 -9.98 35.29 -3.57
N ALA A 58 -10.88 34.90 -4.48
CA ALA A 58 -12.28 34.66 -4.15
C ALA A 58 -12.41 33.58 -3.08
N GLY A 59 -13.24 33.86 -2.07
CA GLY A 59 -13.49 32.92 -0.96
C GLY A 59 -12.42 32.89 0.13
N VAL A 60 -11.30 33.59 -0.01
CA VAL A 60 -10.30 33.76 1.05
C VAL A 60 -10.76 34.85 2.03
N VAL A 61 -10.77 34.52 3.32
CA VAL A 61 -11.15 35.44 4.40
C VAL A 61 -9.92 36.12 4.98
N ALA A 62 -8.86 35.35 5.24
CA ALA A 62 -7.63 35.87 5.78
C ALA A 62 -6.42 35.00 5.41
N THR A 63 -5.26 35.63 5.36
CA THR A 63 -3.95 34.98 5.34
C THR A 63 -3.24 35.35 6.64
N VAL A 64 -2.71 34.37 7.36
CA VAL A 64 -2.12 34.54 8.69
C VAL A 64 -0.64 34.22 8.62
N GLN A 65 0.20 35.08 9.18
CA GLN A 65 1.62 34.81 9.38
C GLN A 65 2.03 35.17 10.81
N HIS A 66 2.68 34.24 11.50
CA HIS A 66 3.32 34.45 12.80
C HIS A 66 4.72 33.84 12.75
N MET A 67 5.77 34.66 12.70
CA MET A 67 7.15 34.19 12.50
C MET A 67 7.26 33.28 11.27
N HIS A 68 7.47 31.97 11.47
CA HIS A 68 7.56 30.98 10.40
C HIS A 68 6.24 30.25 10.13
N PHE A 69 5.23 30.44 10.99
CA PHE A 69 3.89 29.89 10.78
C PHE A 69 3.18 30.70 9.70
N VAL A 70 2.60 30.00 8.72
CA VAL A 70 1.76 30.60 7.67
C VAL A 70 0.51 29.76 7.52
N GLY A 71 -0.64 30.41 7.36
CA GLY A 71 -1.86 29.71 6.97
C GLY A 71 -2.88 30.60 6.28
N VAL A 72 -3.92 29.97 5.76
CA VAL A 72 -5.05 30.63 5.09
C VAL A 72 -6.35 30.20 5.75
N VAL A 73 -7.29 31.13 5.85
CA VAL A 73 -8.67 30.91 6.25
C VAL A 73 -9.58 31.27 5.09
N ALA A 74 -10.47 30.36 4.71
CA ALA A 74 -11.41 30.55 3.60
C ALA A 74 -12.82 30.10 3.97
N VAL A 75 -13.81 30.47 3.14
CA VAL A 75 -15.22 30.12 3.34
C VAL A 75 -15.54 28.66 2.98
N SER A 76 -14.63 27.96 2.30
CA SER A 76 -14.77 26.55 1.96
C SER A 76 -13.41 25.83 2.00
N PRO A 77 -13.37 24.50 2.18
CA PRO A 77 -12.12 23.74 2.12
C PRO A 77 -11.42 23.82 0.77
N LEU A 78 -12.20 23.96 -0.32
CA LEU A 78 -11.66 24.07 -1.68
C LEU A 78 -10.89 25.38 -1.85
N TYR A 79 -11.48 26.50 -1.44
CA TYR A 79 -10.81 27.81 -1.51
C TYR A 79 -9.59 27.88 -0.60
N ALA A 80 -9.64 27.25 0.58
CA ALA A 80 -8.48 27.17 1.46
C ALA A 80 -7.30 26.45 0.79
N ARG A 81 -7.54 25.33 0.09
CA ARG A 81 -6.50 24.58 -0.64
C ARG A 81 -5.92 25.36 -1.82
N GLN A 82 -6.78 25.96 -2.64
CA GLN A 82 -6.34 26.78 -3.77
C GLN A 82 -5.46 27.94 -3.30
N ALA A 83 -5.93 28.66 -2.28
CA ALA A 83 -5.19 29.78 -1.72
C ALA A 83 -3.88 29.37 -1.04
N ALA A 84 -3.85 28.21 -0.36
CA ALA A 84 -2.63 27.67 0.22
C ALA A 84 -1.56 27.34 -0.83
N ALA A 85 -1.96 26.80 -1.99
CA ALA A 85 -1.05 26.54 -3.11
C ALA A 85 -0.46 27.84 -3.69
N ASP A 86 -1.22 28.93 -3.70
CA ASP A 86 -0.79 30.21 -4.26
C ASP A 86 0.12 31.04 -3.32
N LEU A 87 0.24 30.69 -2.04
CA LEU A 87 1.07 31.43 -1.08
C LEU A 87 2.56 31.50 -1.46
N ALA A 88 3.09 30.48 -2.15
CA ALA A 88 4.47 30.38 -2.61
C ALA A 88 5.52 30.87 -1.56
N PRO A 89 5.62 30.21 -0.39
CA PRO A 89 6.59 30.60 0.63
C PRO A 89 8.03 30.35 0.17
N VAL A 90 8.91 31.31 0.47
CA VAL A 90 10.36 31.24 0.27
C VAL A 90 11.00 30.89 1.60
N TRP A 91 11.72 29.77 1.65
CA TRP A 91 12.37 29.26 2.85
C TRP A 91 13.90 29.40 2.74
N GLN A 92 14.52 29.76 3.85
CA GLN A 92 15.95 29.59 4.06
C GLN A 92 16.18 28.24 4.73
N ALA A 93 17.02 27.40 4.13
CA ALA A 93 17.47 26.17 4.75
C ALA A 93 18.14 26.46 6.10
N ALA A 94 18.02 25.53 7.05
CA ALA A 94 18.66 25.65 8.34
C ALA A 94 20.19 25.80 8.16
N HIS A 95 20.84 26.68 8.93
CA HIS A 95 22.30 26.71 8.94
C HIS A 95 22.82 25.34 9.38
N ALA A 96 23.54 24.68 8.47
CA ALA A 96 24.16 23.38 8.71
C ALA A 96 25.17 23.50 9.85
N VAL A 97 24.74 23.20 11.07
CA VAL A 97 25.64 22.74 12.12
C VAL A 97 26.14 21.39 11.65
N GLU A 98 27.45 21.25 11.44
CA GLU A 98 28.10 20.02 10.96
C GLU A 98 27.42 18.77 11.53
N THR A 99 26.67 18.06 10.69
CA THR A 99 26.32 16.67 10.95
C THR A 99 27.61 15.87 10.83
N PRO A 100 28.20 15.29 11.90
CA PRO A 100 28.93 14.07 11.64
C PRO A 100 27.89 13.07 11.16
N ARG A 101 28.27 12.36 10.10
CA ARG A 101 27.73 11.06 9.77
C ARG A 101 27.29 10.36 11.06
N SER A 102 26.04 9.92 11.14
CA SER A 102 25.85 8.59 11.67
C SER A 102 26.83 7.73 10.87
N GLY A 103 27.90 7.27 11.51
CA GLY A 103 28.60 6.13 10.95
C GLY A 103 27.55 5.03 10.72
N PRO A 104 27.87 3.98 9.96
CA PRO A 104 27.23 2.71 10.31
C PRO A 104 27.31 2.61 11.85
N PRO A 105 26.23 2.18 12.55
CA PRO A 105 26.34 1.93 13.98
C PRO A 105 27.66 1.20 14.18
N ASP A 106 28.51 1.66 15.11
CA ASP A 106 29.73 0.94 15.43
C ASP A 106 29.33 -0.53 15.48
N ALA A 107 30.08 -1.41 14.80
CA ALA A 107 29.73 -2.83 14.70
C ALA A 107 29.49 -3.48 16.08
N ASP A 108 29.91 -2.77 17.13
CA ASP A 108 29.79 -3.05 18.54
C ASP A 108 28.56 -2.37 19.23
N GLN A 109 27.45 -2.07 18.55
CA GLN A 109 26.20 -1.56 19.18
C GLN A 109 24.96 -2.39 18.82
N VAL A 110 24.13 -2.67 19.83
CA VAL A 110 22.84 -3.35 19.69
C VAL A 110 21.74 -2.31 19.47
N ARG A 111 20.94 -2.50 18.41
CA ARG A 111 19.83 -1.61 18.03
C ARG A 111 18.48 -2.26 18.39
N TYR A 112 17.63 -1.51 19.09
CA TYR A 112 16.22 -1.84 19.31
C TYR A 112 15.33 -0.82 18.60
N GLY A 113 14.47 -1.29 17.71
CA GLY A 113 13.56 -0.45 16.91
C GLY A 113 12.09 -0.77 17.19
N LEU A 114 11.28 0.25 17.44
CA LEU A 114 9.83 0.14 17.55
C LEU A 114 9.17 1.04 16.51
N ARG A 115 8.45 0.42 15.57
CA ARG A 115 7.46 1.10 14.72
C ARG A 115 6.09 0.50 15.01
N LEU A 116 5.23 1.29 15.64
CA LEU A 116 3.85 0.86 15.85
C LEU A 116 3.05 1.07 14.56
N PRO A 117 2.22 0.10 14.15
CA PRO A 117 1.42 0.25 12.94
C PRO A 117 0.50 1.46 13.07
N SER A 118 0.48 2.31 12.03
CA SER A 118 -0.42 3.44 11.96
C SER A 118 -1.87 2.95 12.03
N VAL A 119 -2.66 3.51 12.95
CA VAL A 119 -4.11 3.43 12.84
C VAL A 119 -4.50 4.32 11.67
N ASP A 120 -5.00 3.73 10.58
CA ASP A 120 -5.55 4.52 9.48
C ASP A 120 -6.61 5.45 10.07
N PRO A 121 -6.46 6.79 9.94
CA PRO A 121 -7.42 7.70 10.52
C PRO A 121 -8.79 7.41 9.91
N SER A 122 -9.84 7.53 10.71
CA SER A 122 -11.18 7.66 10.18
C SER A 122 -11.19 8.85 9.19
N PRO A 123 -11.47 8.62 7.89
CA PRO A 123 -11.32 9.64 6.87
C PRO A 123 -12.23 10.84 7.21
N GLY A 124 -11.61 12.01 7.39
CA GLY A 124 -12.35 13.25 7.64
C GLY A 124 -12.42 13.73 9.09
N SER A 125 -11.62 13.19 10.01
CA SER A 125 -11.48 13.76 11.37
C SER A 125 -11.03 15.22 11.34
N ARG A 126 -11.73 16.08 12.08
CA ARG A 126 -11.56 17.54 12.07
C ARG A 126 -11.63 18.12 13.47
N VAL A 127 -10.88 19.20 13.68
CA VAL A 127 -10.95 20.04 14.87
C VAL A 127 -11.54 21.38 14.50
N THR A 128 -12.42 21.91 15.35
CA THR A 128 -12.92 23.29 15.22
C THR A 128 -12.50 24.09 16.43
N ALA A 129 -11.96 25.29 16.22
CA ALA A 129 -11.64 26.22 17.29
C ALA A 129 -12.34 27.56 17.06
N TRP A 130 -12.74 28.19 18.15
CA TRP A 130 -13.25 29.55 18.16
C TRP A 130 -12.59 30.36 19.27
N SER A 131 -11.74 31.30 18.87
CA SER A 131 -11.06 32.25 19.73
C SER A 131 -11.70 33.63 19.63
N LEU A 132 -12.20 34.15 20.75
CA LEU A 132 -12.83 35.46 20.83
C LEU A 132 -12.52 36.11 22.19
N ASN A 133 -12.06 37.36 22.19
CA ASN A 133 -11.81 38.17 23.40
C ASN A 133 -10.93 37.47 24.46
N GLY A 134 -9.89 36.74 24.03
CA GLY A 134 -8.98 36.04 24.93
C GLY A 134 -9.52 34.74 25.53
N HIS A 135 -10.68 34.27 25.07
CA HIS A 135 -11.22 32.94 25.39
C HIS A 135 -11.22 32.07 24.13
N THR A 136 -10.91 30.78 24.30
CA THR A 136 -10.87 29.83 23.17
C THR A 136 -11.65 28.57 23.50
N SER A 137 -12.63 28.24 22.65
CA SER A 137 -13.36 26.98 22.71
C SER A 137 -12.93 26.07 21.55
N VAL A 138 -12.63 24.81 21.85
CA VAL A 138 -12.18 23.82 20.87
C VAL A 138 -13.05 22.57 20.94
N TRP A 139 -13.56 22.14 19.79
CA TRP A 139 -14.33 20.92 19.61
C TRP A 139 -13.44 19.85 18.98
N LEU A 140 -13.28 18.74 19.69
CA LEU A 140 -12.34 17.66 19.39
C LEU A 140 -13.10 16.35 19.10
N PRO A 141 -12.57 15.48 18.23
CA PRO A 141 -12.91 14.06 18.18
C PRO A 141 -12.65 13.34 19.52
N ALA A 142 -13.14 12.10 19.64
CA ALA A 142 -12.93 11.25 20.82
C ALA A 142 -11.45 11.12 21.19
N CYS A 143 -11.09 11.50 22.43
CA CYS A 143 -9.73 11.45 22.95
C CYS A 143 -9.72 11.33 24.48
N THR A 144 -8.63 10.77 25.03
CA THR A 144 -8.46 10.53 26.46
C THR A 144 -8.29 11.83 27.26
N GLN A 145 -8.57 11.77 28.57
CA GLN A 145 -8.43 12.94 29.45
C GLN A 145 -6.97 13.45 29.51
N ALA A 146 -5.99 12.55 29.45
CA ALA A 146 -4.56 12.90 29.40
C ALA A 146 -4.24 13.73 28.15
N VAL A 147 -4.71 13.31 26.98
CA VAL A 147 -4.56 14.07 25.73
C VAL A 147 -5.24 15.43 25.83
N GLN A 148 -6.43 15.52 26.42
CA GLN A 148 -7.12 16.79 26.65
C GLN A 148 -6.31 17.75 27.56
N GLN A 149 -5.60 17.24 28.57
CA GLN A 149 -4.75 18.07 29.43
C GLN A 149 -3.53 18.61 28.68
N ILE A 150 -2.86 17.77 27.89
CA ILE A 150 -1.73 18.17 27.03
C ILE A 150 -2.20 19.25 26.05
N LEU A 151 -3.33 19.03 25.37
CA LEU A 151 -3.92 20.00 24.43
C LEU A 151 -4.24 21.34 25.10
N ARG A 152 -4.83 21.33 26.29
CA ARG A 152 -5.18 22.58 27.00
C ARG A 152 -3.93 23.43 27.27
N ARG A 153 -2.84 22.80 27.72
CA ARG A 153 -1.56 23.46 28.01
C ARG A 153 -0.88 23.97 26.73
N GLU A 154 -0.85 23.14 25.69
CA GLU A 154 -0.28 23.52 24.40
C GLU A 154 -1.05 24.69 23.76
N LEU A 155 -2.37 24.68 23.83
CA LEU A 155 -3.21 25.77 23.34
C LEU A 155 -3.03 27.05 24.16
N ALA A 156 -2.96 26.94 25.48
CA ALA A 156 -2.65 28.07 26.36
C ALA A 156 -1.29 28.69 26.00
N ALA A 157 -0.26 27.86 25.77
CA ALA A 157 1.07 28.31 25.39
C ALA A 157 1.11 28.94 23.99
N VAL A 158 0.50 28.30 22.97
CA VAL A 158 0.54 28.81 21.58
C VAL A 158 -0.24 30.11 21.44
N LEU A 159 -1.36 30.27 22.16
CA LEU A 159 -2.20 31.46 22.14
C LEU A 159 -1.75 32.54 23.14
N GLN A 160 -0.80 32.23 24.01
CA GLN A 160 -0.36 33.07 25.14
C GLN A 160 -1.52 33.50 26.05
N GLN A 161 -2.39 32.53 26.38
CA GLN A 161 -3.59 32.70 27.22
C GLN A 161 -3.48 31.85 28.49
N PRO A 162 -4.12 32.23 29.61
CA PRO A 162 -4.21 31.36 30.79
C PRO A 162 -5.01 30.08 30.49
N GLU A 163 -4.58 28.92 31.02
CA GLU A 163 -5.26 27.63 30.79
C GLU A 163 -6.77 27.65 31.10
N ALA A 164 -7.19 28.44 32.10
CA ALA A 164 -8.58 28.60 32.51
C ALA A 164 -9.49 29.21 31.42
N THR A 165 -8.90 29.85 30.41
CA THR A 165 -9.62 30.46 29.28
C THR A 165 -9.84 29.50 28.11
N ILE A 166 -9.22 28.31 28.16
CA ILE A 166 -9.28 27.27 27.12
C ILE A 166 -10.33 26.21 27.50
N ARG A 167 -11.40 26.12 26.71
CA ARG A 167 -12.46 25.13 26.89
C ARG A 167 -12.38 24.06 25.81
N LEU A 168 -12.23 22.81 26.22
CA LEU A 168 -12.25 21.66 25.31
C LEU A 168 -13.58 20.94 25.41
N THR A 169 -14.15 20.52 24.27
CA THR A 169 -15.40 19.75 24.18
C THR A 169 -15.17 18.57 23.25
N VAL A 170 -15.37 17.35 23.74
CA VAL A 170 -15.29 16.13 22.93
C VAL A 170 -16.65 15.85 22.31
N VAL A 171 -16.70 15.69 20.99
CA VAL A 171 -17.94 15.44 20.23
C VAL A 171 -18.11 13.92 20.05
N GLY A 172 -19.28 13.37 20.45
CA GLY A 172 -19.60 11.94 20.32
C GLY A 172 -19.49 11.10 21.61
N ALA A 173 -19.43 11.72 22.78
CA ALA A 173 -19.21 11.05 24.06
C ALA A 173 -20.39 10.22 24.61
N ASP A 174 -21.57 10.26 23.97
CA ASP A 174 -22.79 9.64 24.51
C ASP A 174 -22.93 8.13 24.21
N ASP A 175 -22.11 7.57 23.30
CA ASP A 175 -22.06 6.12 23.06
C ASP A 175 -20.82 5.51 23.74
N ALA A 176 -20.97 5.14 25.01
CA ALA A 176 -19.96 4.46 25.83
C ALA A 176 -19.53 3.05 25.32
N LEU A 177 -19.78 2.73 24.04
CA LEU A 177 -19.52 1.44 23.40
C LEU A 177 -18.84 1.53 22.02
N VAL A 178 -18.50 2.73 21.52
CA VAL A 178 -17.67 2.83 20.30
C VAL A 178 -16.24 2.43 20.66
N GLY A 179 -15.79 1.25 20.20
CA GLY A 179 -14.43 0.79 20.41
C GLY A 179 -13.42 1.83 19.92
N GLN A 180 -12.41 2.15 20.73
CA GLN A 180 -11.35 3.13 20.45
C GLN A 180 -10.39 2.74 19.31
N GLN A 181 -10.83 1.87 18.40
CA GLN A 181 -10.06 1.48 17.22
C GLN A 181 -10.01 2.59 16.16
N ASP A 182 -10.83 3.65 16.28
CA ASP A 182 -10.93 4.77 15.34
C ASP A 182 -10.39 6.11 15.90
N ALA A 183 -9.61 6.09 16.99
CA ALA A 183 -9.12 7.31 17.64
C ALA A 183 -7.98 7.98 16.86
N VAL A 184 -8.08 9.30 16.68
CA VAL A 184 -7.06 10.13 16.02
C VAL A 184 -5.77 10.17 16.86
N HIS A 185 -4.62 10.08 16.20
CA HIS A 185 -3.33 10.15 16.87
C HIS A 185 -3.15 11.48 17.67
N PRO A 186 -2.61 11.45 18.90
CA PRO A 186 -2.53 12.63 19.76
C PRO A 186 -1.79 13.84 19.15
N LEU A 187 -0.70 13.61 18.40
CA LEU A 187 0.04 14.70 17.75
C LEU A 187 -0.76 15.35 16.62
N ASP A 188 -1.47 14.55 15.81
CA ASP A 188 -2.26 15.05 14.68
C ASP A 188 -3.43 15.89 15.19
N LEU A 189 -4.05 15.45 16.28
CA LEU A 189 -5.09 16.19 17.00
C LEU A 189 -4.55 17.51 17.56
N MET A 190 -3.33 17.49 18.12
CA MET A 190 -2.67 18.66 18.68
C MET A 190 -2.28 19.69 17.65
N ASP A 191 -1.75 19.26 16.50
CA ASP A 191 -1.41 20.16 15.41
C ASP A 191 -2.66 20.79 14.80
N ALA A 192 -3.70 19.99 14.53
CA ALA A 192 -4.96 20.50 14.01
C ALA A 192 -5.64 21.48 14.98
N ALA A 193 -5.63 21.18 16.29
CA ALA A 193 -6.18 22.06 17.31
C ALA A 193 -5.42 23.38 17.42
N ALA A 194 -4.09 23.33 17.42
CA ALA A 194 -3.25 24.52 17.51
C ALA A 194 -3.35 25.39 16.25
N ASP A 195 -3.36 24.77 15.06
CA ASP A 195 -3.58 25.47 13.79
C ASP A 195 -4.97 26.14 13.78
N ALA A 196 -6.03 25.39 14.12
CA ALA A 196 -7.39 25.94 14.15
C ALA A 196 -7.50 27.11 15.12
N ALA A 197 -6.91 27.01 16.30
CA ALA A 197 -6.97 28.05 17.32
C ALA A 197 -6.21 29.31 16.89
N LEU A 198 -4.99 29.16 16.34
CA LEU A 198 -4.18 30.30 15.90
C LEU A 198 -4.83 31.01 14.69
N LEU A 199 -5.39 30.25 13.75
CA LEU A 199 -6.15 30.80 12.63
C LEU A 199 -7.45 31.47 13.08
N SER A 200 -8.17 30.87 14.04
CA SER A 200 -9.38 31.45 14.62
C SER A 200 -9.09 32.75 15.37
N GLN A 201 -7.99 32.81 16.13
CA GLN A 201 -7.54 34.02 16.84
C GLN A 201 -7.30 35.18 15.87
N ALA A 202 -6.75 34.89 14.68
CA ALA A 202 -6.49 35.92 13.67
C ALA A 202 -7.77 36.48 13.02
N VAL A 203 -8.86 35.70 12.96
CA VAL A 203 -10.12 36.12 12.29
C VAL A 203 -11.27 36.41 13.26
N GLY A 204 -11.17 36.04 14.53
CA GLY A 204 -12.23 36.18 15.54
C GLY A 204 -13.49 35.33 15.28
N ARG A 205 -13.40 34.33 14.39
CA ARG A 205 -14.51 33.49 13.90
C ARG A 205 -14.16 32.01 14.03
N PRO A 206 -15.14 31.09 14.10
CA PRO A 206 -14.88 29.66 14.14
C PRO A 206 -14.12 29.17 12.90
N VAL A 207 -13.01 28.46 13.12
CA VAL A 207 -12.18 27.87 12.05
C VAL A 207 -12.07 26.36 12.27
N CYS A 208 -12.34 25.60 11.21
CA CYS A 208 -12.21 24.16 11.15
C CYS A 208 -10.96 23.76 10.37
N VAL A 209 -10.16 22.86 10.94
CA VAL A 209 -8.93 22.31 10.35
C VAL A 209 -9.02 20.79 10.37
N ALA A 210 -8.56 20.14 9.30
CA ALA A 210 -8.50 18.68 9.22
C ALA A 210 -7.29 18.14 9.98
N CYS A 211 -7.46 17.00 10.66
CA CYS A 211 -6.34 16.24 11.18
C CYS A 211 -5.60 15.60 10.00
N HIS A 212 -4.28 15.77 9.93
CA HIS A 212 -3.43 15.17 8.91
C HIS A 212 -2.73 13.96 9.53
N ALA A 213 -2.90 12.79 8.93
CA ALA A 213 -2.13 11.62 9.33
C ALA A 213 -0.75 11.69 8.68
N GLU A 214 0.27 11.82 9.52
CA GLU A 214 1.66 11.64 9.14
C GLU A 214 2.07 10.18 9.38
N ALA A 215 3.01 9.66 8.60
CA ALA A 215 3.54 8.31 8.81
C ALA A 215 4.21 8.21 10.19
N ALA A 216 4.04 7.07 10.88
CA ALA A 216 4.71 6.85 12.16
C ALA A 216 6.21 6.67 11.96
N ASP A 217 7.01 7.43 12.72
CA ASP A 217 8.46 7.28 12.73
C ASP A 217 8.87 5.96 13.38
N GLU A 218 10.03 5.44 12.98
CA GLU A 218 10.67 4.35 13.70
C GLU A 218 11.41 4.91 14.92
N LEU A 219 11.01 4.46 16.12
CA LEU A 219 11.64 4.83 17.38
C LEU A 219 12.81 3.90 17.64
N VAL A 220 14.03 4.43 17.64
CA VAL A 220 15.25 3.64 17.74
C VAL A 220 16.05 4.00 18.99
N LEU A 221 16.44 2.98 19.75
CA LEU A 221 17.36 3.06 20.88
C LEU A 221 18.57 2.15 20.63
N TYR A 222 19.76 2.64 21.00
CA TYR A 222 21.02 1.90 20.88
C TYR A 222 21.62 1.62 22.25
N VAL A 223 22.25 0.47 22.41
CA VAL A 223 23.07 0.13 23.59
C VAL A 223 24.43 -0.42 23.14
N PRO A 224 25.56 -0.04 23.78
CA PRO A 224 26.86 -0.62 23.47
C PRO A 224 26.87 -2.14 23.69
N GLN A 225 27.46 -2.92 22.79
CA GLN A 225 27.59 -4.38 22.90
C GLN A 225 28.49 -4.80 24.08
N ALA A 226 29.38 -3.90 24.51
CA ALA A 226 30.24 -4.05 25.70
C ALA A 226 29.64 -3.44 26.99
N ALA A 227 28.35 -3.07 27.01
CA ALA A 227 27.71 -2.56 28.22
C ALA A 227 27.61 -3.68 29.27
N ASP A 228 28.58 -3.74 30.17
CA ASP A 228 28.53 -4.55 31.38
C ASP A 228 27.44 -4.00 32.31
N LEU A 229 26.54 -4.92 32.71
CA LEU A 229 25.63 -4.86 33.86
C LEU A 229 24.55 -3.74 33.85
N ILE A 230 23.28 -4.15 33.88
CA ILE A 230 22.27 -3.36 34.60
C ILE A 230 22.53 -3.65 36.08
N GLU A 231 23.37 -2.85 36.75
CA GLU A 231 23.47 -2.91 38.21
C GLU A 231 22.24 -2.22 38.81
N PRO A 232 21.50 -2.89 39.72
CA PRO A 232 20.35 -2.27 40.38
C PRO A 232 20.81 -1.07 41.20
N VAL A 233 20.18 0.09 41.00
CA VAL A 233 20.44 1.28 41.80
C VAL A 233 20.05 0.97 43.25
N PRO A 234 20.95 1.07 44.25
CA PRO A 234 20.57 0.89 45.64
C PRO A 234 19.56 1.97 46.04
N SER A 235 18.53 1.55 46.78
CA SER A 235 17.46 2.42 47.27
C SER A 235 18.03 3.73 47.88
N PRO A 236 17.41 4.91 47.63
CA PRO A 236 17.91 6.20 48.13
C PRO A 236 18.01 6.27 49.68
N ALA A 237 17.46 5.30 50.40
CA ALA A 237 17.63 5.14 51.84
C ALA A 237 19.03 4.64 52.27
N ALA A 238 19.87 4.15 51.35
CA ALA A 238 21.20 3.59 51.63
C ALA A 238 22.36 4.56 51.33
N MET A 239 22.11 5.75 50.75
CA MET A 239 23.16 6.72 50.47
C MET A 239 23.40 7.63 51.69
N ALA A 240 24.45 7.32 52.45
CA ALA A 240 25.00 8.26 53.42
C ALA A 240 25.52 9.52 52.70
N PRO A 241 25.27 10.73 53.20
CA PRO A 241 25.76 11.95 52.57
C PRO A 241 27.25 12.10 52.83
N GLY A 242 28.10 11.79 51.85
CA GLY A 242 29.52 12.13 51.93
C GLY A 242 30.54 11.22 51.22
N ALA A 243 30.20 10.57 50.11
CA ALA A 243 31.21 9.87 49.29
C ALA A 243 31.33 10.50 47.90
N ASP A 244 32.36 11.33 47.73
CA ASP A 244 32.80 11.82 46.43
C ASP A 244 33.41 10.68 45.59
N GLY A 245 32.89 10.52 44.37
CA GLY A 245 33.63 10.14 43.17
C GLY A 245 34.19 8.71 43.05
N ASN A 246 33.37 7.78 42.55
CA ASN A 246 33.70 7.03 41.32
C ASN A 246 32.44 6.34 40.75
N GLN A 247 32.38 6.28 39.43
CA GLN A 247 31.23 5.95 38.58
C GLN A 247 30.55 4.60 38.92
N ALA A 248 29.27 4.62 39.31
CA ALA A 248 28.38 3.50 39.08
C ALA A 248 27.95 3.57 37.60
N LEU A 249 28.39 2.61 36.79
CA LEU A 249 28.04 2.50 35.37
C LEU A 249 26.56 2.11 35.26
N THR A 250 25.67 3.10 35.30
CA THR A 250 24.28 2.89 34.88
C THR A 250 24.31 2.57 33.39
N THR A 251 23.74 1.44 32.97
CA THR A 251 23.54 1.19 31.53
C THR A 251 22.75 2.37 30.94
N VAL A 252 23.15 2.87 29.77
CA VAL A 252 22.51 4.02 29.10
C VAL A 252 22.10 3.66 27.68
N PHE A 253 20.83 3.84 27.34
CA PHE A 253 20.37 3.82 25.95
C PHE A 253 20.68 5.15 25.28
N ALA A 254 21.17 5.12 24.04
CA ALA A 254 21.34 6.32 23.23
C ALA A 254 20.17 6.49 22.24
N ALA A 255 19.72 7.73 22.05
CA ALA A 255 18.72 8.11 21.06
C ALA A 255 19.26 9.19 20.10
N ASP A 256 18.96 9.07 18.81
CA ASP A 256 19.44 9.99 17.76
C ASP A 256 18.62 11.29 17.64
N ALA A 257 17.49 11.37 18.35
CA ALA A 257 16.55 12.49 18.33
C ALA A 257 16.09 12.84 19.75
N PRO A 258 15.56 14.07 20.00
CA PRO A 258 14.91 14.42 21.25
C PRO A 258 13.85 13.39 21.64
N TRP A 259 14.10 12.67 22.74
CA TRP A 259 13.25 11.57 23.18
C TRP A 259 12.07 12.08 24.03
N ALA A 260 11.23 12.92 23.42
CA ALA A 260 10.12 13.60 24.07
C ALA A 260 8.99 13.91 23.07
N MET A 261 7.76 14.05 23.56
CA MET A 261 6.64 14.49 22.72
C MET A 261 6.84 15.96 22.35
N ARG A 262 6.97 16.23 21.04
CA ARG A 262 7.18 17.59 20.55
C ARG A 262 5.99 18.52 20.89
N PRO A 263 6.20 19.83 20.98
CA PRO A 263 5.10 20.79 20.92
C PRO A 263 4.37 20.76 19.58
N SER A 264 3.22 21.44 19.51
CA SER A 264 2.49 21.59 18.25
C SER A 264 3.37 22.24 17.18
N LEU A 265 3.19 21.86 15.90
CA LEU A 265 3.88 22.49 14.77
C LEU A 265 3.58 23.99 14.73
N ALA A 266 2.35 24.40 15.04
CA ALA A 266 1.99 25.80 15.21
C ALA A 266 2.89 26.50 16.24
N ARG A 267 3.14 25.91 17.40
CA ARG A 267 4.05 26.47 18.43
C ARG A 267 5.51 26.47 17.99
N LEU A 268 6.00 25.42 17.34
CA LEU A 268 7.36 25.38 16.78
C LEU A 268 7.61 26.54 15.80
N LEU A 269 6.64 26.81 14.93
CA LEU A 269 6.78 27.78 13.86
C LEU A 269 6.47 29.22 14.29
N SER A 270 5.50 29.42 15.17
CA SER A 270 5.11 30.75 15.66
C SER A 270 5.96 31.24 16.82
N GLN A 271 6.55 30.34 17.61
CA GLN A 271 7.33 30.66 18.82
C GLN A 271 8.67 29.86 18.83
N PRO A 272 9.57 30.05 17.85
CA PRO A 272 10.73 29.18 17.63
C PRO A 272 11.74 29.14 18.80
N THR A 273 11.73 30.14 19.68
CA THR A 273 12.60 30.22 20.87
C THR A 273 11.99 29.64 22.14
N GLN A 274 10.68 29.33 22.14
CA GLN A 274 9.90 28.87 23.30
C GLN A 274 9.19 27.54 22.99
N ALA A 275 9.95 26.60 22.43
CA ALA A 275 9.48 25.35 21.86
C ALA A 275 9.89 24.14 22.71
N ARG A 276 9.61 24.20 24.02
CA ARG A 276 9.86 23.07 24.95
C ARG A 276 8.94 21.90 24.63
N ALA A 277 9.37 20.68 24.97
CA ALA A 277 8.56 19.47 24.83
C ALA A 277 7.16 19.63 25.47
N ALA A 278 6.14 19.10 24.80
CA ALA A 278 4.77 19.07 25.32
C ALA A 278 4.64 18.09 26.48
N ALA A 279 5.34 16.95 26.39
CA ALA A 279 5.40 15.93 27.42
C ALA A 279 6.71 15.12 27.31
N GLN A 280 7.08 14.47 28.41
CA GLN A 280 8.22 13.55 28.49
C GLN A 280 7.73 12.11 28.65
N PRO A 281 8.53 11.09 28.28
CA PRO A 281 8.28 9.72 28.67
C PRO A 281 8.15 9.61 30.19
N THR A 282 7.29 8.71 30.63
CA THR A 282 6.92 8.54 32.04
C THR A 282 7.26 7.17 32.58
N VAL A 283 7.80 6.28 31.74
CA VAL A 283 8.35 5.01 32.18
C VAL A 283 9.51 5.24 33.15
N HIS A 284 9.49 4.51 34.27
CA HIS A 284 10.59 4.47 35.21
C HIS A 284 11.43 3.24 34.87
N SER A 285 12.69 3.48 34.48
CA SER A 285 13.60 2.45 33.99
C SER A 285 14.89 2.47 34.80
N ASP A 286 15.46 1.29 35.00
CA ASP A 286 16.83 1.15 35.55
C ASP A 286 17.89 1.59 34.53
N VAL A 287 17.48 1.86 33.28
CA VAL A 287 18.32 2.29 32.16
C VAL A 287 17.92 3.70 31.74
N ALA A 288 18.86 4.64 31.82
CA ALA A 288 18.61 6.02 31.39
C ALA A 288 18.66 6.13 29.85
N VAL A 289 17.83 6.99 29.26
CA VAL A 289 17.96 7.36 27.84
C VAL A 289 18.75 8.66 27.71
N GLN A 290 19.93 8.57 27.12
CA GLN A 290 20.74 9.72 26.73
C GLN A 290 20.36 10.18 25.33
N VAL A 291 19.89 11.42 25.27
CA VAL A 291 19.44 12.06 24.04
C VAL A 291 20.60 12.77 23.35
N GLY A 292 20.76 12.56 22.05
CA GLY A 292 21.66 13.34 21.21
C GLY A 292 21.32 14.83 21.25
N LYS A 293 22.31 15.70 21.48
CA LYS A 293 22.10 17.17 21.58
C LYS A 293 21.92 17.87 20.22
N ARG A 294 21.65 17.14 19.14
CA ARG A 294 21.56 17.71 17.79
C ARG A 294 20.12 18.00 17.43
N ALA A 295 19.92 19.04 16.62
CA ALA A 295 18.65 19.24 15.96
C ALA A 295 18.39 18.06 15.02
N SER A 296 17.26 17.39 15.20
CA SER A 296 16.79 16.30 14.36
C SER A 296 15.41 16.61 13.84
N VAL A 297 14.95 15.84 12.86
CA VAL A 297 13.51 15.77 12.57
C VAL A 297 12.77 15.44 13.88
N PRO A 298 11.75 16.21 14.26
CA PRO A 298 10.99 15.92 15.47
C PRO A 298 10.28 14.57 15.34
N LEU A 299 10.46 13.68 16.32
CA LEU A 299 9.79 12.39 16.33
C LEU A 299 8.27 12.56 16.35
N ARG A 300 7.56 11.88 15.45
CA ARG A 300 6.11 11.68 15.55
C ARG A 300 5.80 10.57 16.55
N ALA A 301 5.94 10.90 17.83
CA ALA A 301 5.68 9.98 18.94
C ALA A 301 4.90 10.64 20.08
N SER A 302 3.85 9.96 20.52
CA SER A 302 3.16 10.21 21.78
C SER A 302 3.96 9.67 22.97
N VAL A 303 3.56 10.08 24.18
CA VAL A 303 4.17 9.59 25.44
C VAL A 303 4.11 8.06 25.54
N ASP A 304 3.00 7.47 25.12
CA ASP A 304 2.78 6.02 25.20
C ASP A 304 3.70 5.25 24.25
N GLU A 305 3.93 5.78 23.04
CA GLU A 305 4.83 5.16 22.06
C GLU A 305 6.29 5.26 22.49
N LEU A 306 6.70 6.41 23.06
CA LEU A 306 8.03 6.59 23.65
C LEU A 306 8.24 5.63 24.83
N ASN A 307 7.24 5.48 25.70
CA ASN A 307 7.27 4.51 26.80
C ASN A 307 7.38 3.08 26.28
N ALA A 308 6.60 2.71 25.25
CA ALA A 308 6.61 1.37 24.70
C ALA A 308 7.97 1.02 24.08
N ALA A 309 8.60 1.97 23.37
CA ALA A 309 9.93 1.78 22.79
C ALA A 309 11.00 1.56 23.87
N GLN A 310 10.96 2.33 24.96
CA GLN A 310 11.88 2.17 26.09
C GLN A 310 11.68 0.83 26.82
N VAL A 311 10.43 0.45 27.11
CA VAL A 311 10.15 -0.86 27.75
C VAL A 311 10.55 -2.01 26.84
N PHE A 312 10.27 -1.91 25.55
CA PHE A 312 10.67 -2.93 24.58
C PHE A 312 12.18 -3.15 24.61
N ALA A 313 12.98 -2.08 24.54
CA ALA A 313 14.44 -2.17 24.58
C ALA A 313 14.95 -2.71 25.93
N GLN A 314 14.44 -2.20 27.06
CA GLN A 314 14.87 -2.59 28.40
C GLN A 314 14.58 -4.05 28.72
N GLU A 315 13.33 -4.49 28.56
CA GLU A 315 12.93 -5.86 28.89
C GLU A 315 13.51 -6.86 27.88
N SER A 316 13.79 -6.41 26.65
CA SER A 316 14.55 -7.20 25.70
C SER A 316 16.01 -7.39 26.13
N LEU A 317 16.65 -6.34 26.64
CA LEU A 317 18.03 -6.40 27.13
C LEU A 317 18.15 -7.32 28.36
N TRP A 318 17.22 -7.23 29.32
CA TRP A 318 17.15 -8.13 30.48
C TRP A 318 17.09 -9.60 30.07
N HIS A 319 16.27 -9.94 29.08
CA HIS A 319 16.14 -11.31 28.58
C HIS A 319 17.42 -11.80 27.91
N GLU A 320 18.05 -10.98 27.05
CA GLU A 320 19.30 -11.33 26.38
C GLU A 320 20.46 -11.52 27.38
N GLN A 321 20.51 -10.72 28.44
CA GLN A 321 21.53 -10.82 29.49
C GLN A 321 21.41 -12.09 30.34
N ALA A 322 20.20 -12.56 30.59
CA ALA A 322 19.96 -13.84 31.28
C ALA A 322 20.41 -15.02 30.41
N LEU A 323 20.01 -15.04 29.13
CA LEU A 323 20.45 -16.07 28.18
C LEU A 323 21.97 -16.10 28.00
N ALA A 324 22.63 -14.94 27.97
CA ALA A 324 24.09 -14.86 27.89
C ALA A 324 24.82 -15.45 29.12
N ARG A 325 24.11 -15.61 30.25
CA ARG A 325 24.59 -16.20 31.50
C ARG A 325 24.16 -17.65 31.70
N ASP A 326 23.43 -18.23 30.75
CA ASP A 326 22.82 -19.56 30.87
C ASP A 326 21.84 -19.66 32.06
N GLU A 327 21.20 -18.54 32.40
CA GLU A 327 20.19 -18.42 33.45
C GLU A 327 18.77 -18.39 32.84
N ASP A 328 17.77 -18.90 33.56
CA ASP A 328 16.37 -18.79 33.13
C ASP A 328 15.92 -17.31 33.10
N PRO A 329 15.56 -16.75 31.93
CA PRO A 329 15.22 -15.33 31.82
C PRO A 329 14.04 -14.89 32.69
N LEU A 330 13.07 -15.77 32.90
CA LEU A 330 11.91 -15.48 33.74
C LEU A 330 12.31 -15.39 35.22
N ALA A 331 12.95 -16.43 35.75
CA ALA A 331 13.44 -16.43 37.13
C ALA A 331 14.42 -15.28 37.39
N TRP A 332 15.32 -15.02 36.44
CA TRP A 332 16.27 -13.91 36.50
C TRP A 332 15.54 -12.57 36.65
N ARG A 333 14.56 -12.28 35.77
CA ARG A 333 13.82 -11.02 35.82
C ARG A 333 13.03 -10.86 37.12
N LEU A 334 12.39 -11.92 37.63
CA LEU A 334 11.62 -11.90 38.87
C LEU A 334 12.48 -11.65 40.11
N GLN A 335 13.73 -12.13 40.13
CA GLN A 335 14.68 -11.89 41.23
C GLN A 335 15.14 -10.42 41.28
N HIS A 336 15.27 -9.79 40.11
CA HIS A 336 15.75 -8.41 39.96
C HIS A 336 14.62 -7.35 39.96
N LEU A 337 13.36 -7.73 40.18
CA LEU A 337 12.28 -6.77 40.42
C LEU A 337 12.38 -6.19 41.85
N PRO A 338 12.16 -4.88 42.04
CA PRO A 338 12.16 -4.26 43.37
C PRO A 338 11.09 -4.88 44.27
N GLU A 339 11.41 -5.04 45.57
CA GLU A 339 10.44 -5.53 46.56
C GLU A 339 9.23 -4.60 46.65
N GLY A 340 8.03 -5.15 46.55
CA GLY A 340 6.78 -4.38 46.62
C GLY A 340 5.70 -4.84 45.65
N GLN A 341 4.82 -3.91 45.27
CA GLN A 341 3.61 -4.19 44.48
C GLN A 341 3.91 -4.75 43.09
N GLY A 342 4.97 -4.25 42.42
CA GLY A 342 5.39 -4.74 41.09
C GLY A 342 5.80 -6.21 41.07
N ARG A 343 6.64 -6.63 42.01
CA ARG A 343 7.05 -8.05 42.15
C ARG A 343 5.87 -8.96 42.49
N ALA A 344 4.99 -8.51 43.39
CA ALA A 344 3.77 -9.27 43.75
C ALA A 344 2.75 -9.36 42.61
N LEU A 345 2.68 -8.35 41.73
CA LEU A 345 1.86 -8.39 40.51
C LEU A 345 2.46 -9.38 39.51
N ALA A 346 3.75 -9.26 39.22
CA ALA A 346 4.48 -10.13 38.31
C ALA A 346 4.37 -11.61 38.68
N GLN A 347 4.57 -11.94 39.96
CA GLN A 347 4.43 -13.31 40.47
C GLN A 347 3.03 -13.88 40.22
N ARG A 348 1.99 -13.09 40.47
CA ARG A 348 0.60 -13.53 40.22
C ARG A 348 0.27 -13.70 38.75
N VAL A 349 0.77 -12.81 37.88
CA VAL A 349 0.60 -12.94 36.42
C VAL A 349 1.26 -14.21 35.92
N VAL A 350 2.46 -14.54 36.42
CA VAL A 350 3.19 -15.78 36.08
C VAL A 350 2.48 -17.03 36.61
N GLU A 351 2.04 -17.02 37.88
CA GLU A 351 1.27 -18.12 38.49
C GLU A 351 -0.02 -18.39 37.70
N GLN A 352 -0.73 -17.32 37.31
CA GLN A 352 -1.97 -17.42 36.54
C GLN A 352 -1.77 -17.83 35.09
N ALA A 353 -0.63 -17.51 34.48
CA ALA A 353 -0.31 -17.98 33.14
C ALA A 353 -0.18 -19.51 33.08
N GLY A 354 0.12 -20.18 34.20
CA GLY A 354 0.16 -21.63 34.30
C GLY A 354 1.22 -22.23 33.37
N LEU A 355 2.44 -21.68 33.41
CA LEU A 355 3.55 -22.08 32.54
C LEU A 355 3.76 -23.60 32.60
N PRO A 356 3.74 -24.30 31.45
CA PRO A 356 3.96 -25.74 31.44
C PRO A 356 5.36 -26.06 31.99
N ALA A 357 5.47 -27.10 32.81
CA ALA A 357 6.77 -27.64 33.18
C ALA A 357 7.54 -28.02 31.91
N ALA A 358 8.86 -27.77 31.90
CA ALA A 358 9.75 -27.97 30.75
C ALA A 358 9.74 -29.39 30.13
N ASP A 359 9.03 -30.35 30.75
CA ASP A 359 9.03 -31.77 30.40
C ASP A 359 7.70 -32.28 29.80
N GLU A 360 6.65 -31.47 29.65
CA GLU A 360 5.45 -31.90 28.91
C GLU A 360 5.62 -31.66 27.39
N GLU A 361 6.30 -32.59 26.73
CA GLU A 361 6.26 -32.80 25.26
C GLU A 361 4.83 -33.16 24.82
N GLY A 362 3.92 -32.19 24.85
CA GLY A 362 2.62 -32.28 24.23
C GLY A 362 2.78 -32.42 22.71
N ALA A 363 2.40 -33.59 22.18
CA ALA A 363 2.54 -34.00 20.78
C ALA A 363 2.56 -32.85 19.75
N PRO A 364 3.57 -32.79 18.85
CA PRO A 364 3.68 -31.71 17.88
C PRO A 364 2.45 -31.69 16.98
N ARG A 365 1.64 -30.64 17.08
CA ARG A 365 0.74 -30.26 15.98
C ARG A 365 1.64 -29.85 14.82
N LEU A 366 1.92 -30.81 13.92
CA LEU A 366 2.43 -30.57 12.56
C LEU A 366 3.63 -29.60 12.46
N GLY A 367 4.73 -29.85 13.19
CA GLY A 367 6.02 -29.18 12.91
C GLY A 367 6.11 -27.67 13.23
N MET A 368 5.24 -27.14 14.10
CA MET A 368 5.34 -25.78 14.65
C MET A 368 6.24 -25.72 15.89
N LEU A 369 6.99 -24.63 16.07
CA LEU A 369 7.77 -24.33 17.27
C LEU A 369 6.91 -23.54 18.28
N ARG A 370 7.19 -23.67 19.57
CA ARG A 370 6.46 -22.98 20.66
C ARG A 370 7.44 -22.32 21.60
N GLY A 371 7.06 -21.16 22.14
CA GLY A 371 7.85 -20.48 23.15
C GLY A 371 7.02 -19.52 23.98
N THR A 372 7.56 -19.15 25.14
CA THR A 372 6.92 -18.29 26.12
C THR A 372 7.83 -17.14 26.49
N GLY A 373 7.26 -15.97 26.72
CA GLY A 373 8.01 -14.77 27.05
C GLY A 373 7.33 -13.93 28.11
N PHE A 374 8.14 -13.27 28.92
CA PHE A 374 7.73 -12.43 30.04
C PHE A 374 8.37 -11.06 29.94
N ALA A 375 7.63 -10.03 30.35
CA ALA A 375 8.13 -8.67 30.48
C ALA A 375 7.27 -7.84 31.45
N THR A 376 7.87 -6.77 31.99
CA THR A 376 7.23 -5.84 32.94
C THR A 376 7.46 -4.38 32.56
N ALA A 377 6.61 -3.48 33.08
CA ALA A 377 6.81 -2.04 32.97
C ALA A 377 6.36 -1.34 34.23
N GLN A 378 7.02 -0.22 34.51
CA GLN A 378 6.71 0.69 35.60
C GLN A 378 6.57 2.10 35.03
N VAL A 379 5.48 2.80 35.37
CA VAL A 379 5.20 4.13 34.83
C VAL A 379 4.73 5.07 35.94
N GLN A 380 5.18 6.31 35.88
CA GLN A 380 4.66 7.39 36.71
C GLN A 380 3.39 7.99 36.08
N CYS A 381 2.30 7.92 36.83
CA CYS A 381 0.98 8.41 36.45
C CYS A 381 0.45 9.49 37.39
N VAL A 382 -0.62 10.21 37.05
CA VAL A 382 -1.39 11.06 37.97
C VAL A 382 -2.78 10.48 38.24
N ASP A 383 -3.22 10.53 39.48
CA ASP A 383 -4.59 10.15 39.83
C ASP A 383 -5.61 11.26 39.49
N GLU A 384 -6.90 10.99 39.69
CA GLU A 384 -8.01 11.95 39.49
C GLU A 384 -7.84 13.25 40.30
N SER A 385 -7.06 13.23 41.39
CA SER A 385 -6.76 14.40 42.21
C SER A 385 -5.51 15.16 41.76
N GLY A 386 -4.84 14.69 40.71
CA GLY A 386 -3.60 15.28 40.19
C GLY A 386 -2.34 14.89 40.98
N MET A 387 -2.41 13.89 41.87
CA MET A 387 -1.26 13.41 42.61
C MET A 387 -0.50 12.33 41.81
N ALA A 388 0.83 12.42 41.81
CA ALA A 388 1.68 11.44 41.15
C ALA A 388 1.64 10.06 41.85
N ARG A 389 1.48 8.99 41.08
CA ARG A 389 1.47 7.59 41.53
C ARG A 389 2.27 6.70 40.59
N MET A 390 2.93 5.70 41.15
CA MET A 390 3.61 4.67 40.36
C MET A 390 2.65 3.52 40.11
N VAL A 391 2.66 3.00 38.88
CA VAL A 391 1.80 1.89 38.46
C VAL A 391 2.65 0.88 37.70
N TRP A 392 2.34 -0.39 37.89
CA TRP A 392 3.01 -1.54 37.31
C TRP A 392 2.12 -2.29 36.32
N SER A 393 2.76 -2.88 35.32
CA SER A 393 2.15 -3.87 34.44
C SER A 393 3.10 -5.04 34.19
N ALA A 394 2.54 -6.24 34.03
CA ALA A 394 3.29 -7.46 33.77
C ALA A 394 2.57 -8.32 32.73
N TRP A 395 3.34 -8.92 31.82
CA TRP A 395 2.84 -9.73 30.70
C TRP A 395 3.54 -11.06 30.56
N VAL A 396 2.75 -12.09 30.26
CA VAL A 396 3.20 -13.38 29.75
C VAL A 396 2.53 -13.62 28.40
N ALA A 397 3.33 -13.93 27.38
CA ALA A 397 2.85 -14.26 26.04
C ALA A 397 3.36 -15.64 25.62
N GLU A 398 2.48 -16.46 25.03
CA GLU A 398 2.85 -17.72 24.36
C GLU A 398 2.69 -17.55 22.85
N VAL A 399 3.68 -18.03 22.09
CA VAL A 399 3.68 -17.98 20.63
C VAL A 399 3.87 -19.35 20.01
N THR A 400 3.35 -19.51 18.80
CA THR A 400 3.63 -20.62 17.89
C THR A 400 4.27 -20.08 16.62
N VAL A 401 5.30 -20.75 16.10
CA VAL A 401 6.04 -20.32 14.91
C VAL A 401 6.08 -21.45 13.87
N GLN A 402 5.72 -21.14 12.64
CA GLN A 402 5.85 -22.05 11.49
C GLN A 402 7.25 -21.91 10.86
N PRO A 403 8.13 -22.92 10.92
CA PRO A 403 9.53 -22.75 10.50
C PRO A 403 9.77 -22.53 9.01
N GLN A 404 8.83 -22.92 8.14
CA GLN A 404 8.94 -22.79 6.68
C GLN A 404 8.59 -21.38 6.22
N THR A 405 7.58 -20.76 6.84
CA THR A 405 7.05 -19.46 6.45
C THR A 405 7.56 -18.33 7.35
N GLY A 406 8.08 -18.66 8.53
CA GLY A 406 8.39 -17.68 9.58
C GLY A 406 7.15 -17.09 10.25
N GLN A 407 5.95 -17.57 9.91
CA GLN A 407 4.70 -17.07 10.47
C GLN A 407 4.66 -17.30 11.98
N VAL A 408 4.34 -16.25 12.72
CA VAL A 408 4.15 -16.27 14.17
C VAL A 408 2.65 -16.12 14.47
N ASP A 409 2.12 -16.90 15.40
CA ASP A 409 0.79 -16.72 15.97
C ASP A 409 0.88 -16.68 17.49
N VAL A 410 0.22 -15.68 18.10
CA VAL A 410 0.19 -15.52 19.56
C VAL A 410 -0.97 -16.36 20.09
N SER A 411 -0.66 -17.49 20.72
CA SER A 411 -1.65 -18.48 21.15
C SER A 411 -2.31 -18.14 22.49
N ARG A 412 -1.59 -17.44 23.37
CA ARG A 412 -2.09 -17.03 24.70
C ARG A 412 -1.40 -15.77 25.18
N VAL A 413 -2.16 -14.95 25.90
CA VAL A 413 -1.67 -13.76 26.61
C VAL A 413 -2.32 -13.71 28.00
N VAL A 414 -1.50 -13.46 29.02
CA VAL A 414 -1.93 -13.12 30.39
C VAL A 414 -1.28 -11.80 30.78
N ALA A 415 -2.10 -10.87 31.23
CA ALA A 415 -1.76 -9.47 31.43
C ALA A 415 -2.28 -9.00 32.78
N GLY A 416 -1.47 -8.33 33.60
CA GLY A 416 -1.93 -7.72 34.86
C GLY A 416 -1.44 -6.30 35.04
N HIS A 417 -2.23 -5.48 35.77
CA HIS A 417 -1.88 -4.12 36.18
C HIS A 417 -2.43 -3.77 37.58
N ASP A 418 -1.86 -2.74 38.22
CA ASP A 418 -2.27 -2.27 39.56
C ASP A 418 -2.94 -0.86 39.58
N SER A 419 -3.30 -0.28 38.43
CA SER A 419 -4.02 1.01 38.35
C SER A 419 -5.49 0.92 38.76
N GLN A 420 -5.91 1.83 39.65
CA GLN A 420 -7.23 1.88 40.33
C GLN A 420 -8.32 2.73 39.62
N HIS A 421 -8.18 3.12 38.34
CA HIS A 421 -9.05 4.13 37.68
C HIS A 421 -10.06 3.59 36.65
N LEU A 422 -10.37 2.28 36.63
CA LEU A 422 -11.29 1.69 35.64
C LEU A 422 -12.72 1.45 36.13
N HIS A 423 -13.02 1.70 37.40
CA HIS A 423 -14.38 1.59 37.92
C HIS A 423 -14.92 2.95 38.33
N PRO A 424 -15.86 3.56 37.57
CA PRO A 424 -16.52 4.80 37.96
C PRO A 424 -17.35 4.69 39.25
N ALA A 425 -17.57 3.50 39.79
CA ALA A 425 -18.29 3.30 41.04
C ALA A 425 -18.05 1.89 41.59
N GLN A 426 -17.42 1.77 42.77
CA GLN A 426 -17.81 0.89 43.89
C GLN A 426 -16.64 0.71 44.89
N ARG A 427 -16.93 0.89 46.19
CA ARG A 427 -15.97 0.77 47.32
C ARG A 427 -15.56 -0.70 47.58
N ALA A 428 -14.85 -1.34 46.65
CA ALA A 428 -14.27 -2.68 46.82
C ALA A 428 -12.75 -2.60 47.14
N PRO A 429 -12.17 -3.59 47.85
CA PRO A 429 -10.77 -3.54 48.31
C PRO A 429 -9.73 -3.62 47.18
N ILE A 430 -8.55 -3.04 47.45
CA ILE A 430 -7.39 -2.86 46.55
C ILE A 430 -6.77 -4.21 46.14
N LEU A 431 -7.19 -4.78 45.02
CA LEU A 431 -6.56 -5.97 44.41
C LEU A 431 -6.21 -5.63 42.95
N PRO A 432 -5.04 -6.06 42.43
CA PRO A 432 -4.72 -5.88 41.01
C PRO A 432 -5.61 -6.74 40.12
N GLU A 433 -5.81 -6.24 38.92
CA GLU A 433 -6.64 -6.84 37.89
C GLU A 433 -5.74 -7.65 36.95
N ILE A 434 -6.13 -8.89 36.68
CA ILE A 434 -5.43 -9.77 35.74
C ILE A 434 -6.44 -10.22 34.69
N GLU A 435 -6.16 -9.85 33.45
CA GLU A 435 -6.91 -10.26 32.28
C GLU A 435 -6.23 -11.47 31.61
N GLN A 436 -7.04 -12.45 31.21
CA GLN A 436 -6.58 -13.64 30.51
C GLN A 436 -7.34 -13.80 29.20
N GLN A 437 -6.60 -13.93 28.09
CA GLN A 437 -7.13 -14.31 26.78
C GLN A 437 -8.35 -13.49 26.29
N THR A 438 -8.43 -12.20 26.62
CA THR A 438 -9.50 -11.35 26.10
C THR A 438 -9.29 -11.12 24.59
N PRO A 439 -10.36 -11.06 23.76
CA PRO A 439 -10.25 -10.83 22.31
C PRO A 439 -9.46 -9.55 21.98
N ARG A 440 -9.56 -8.55 22.87
CA ARG A 440 -8.86 -7.29 22.80
C ARG A 440 -7.34 -7.45 22.96
N LEU A 441 -6.87 -8.20 23.96
CA LEU A 441 -5.44 -8.47 24.19
C LEU A 441 -4.81 -9.20 23.01
N LEU A 442 -5.50 -10.23 22.49
CA LEU A 442 -5.02 -10.99 21.33
C LEU A 442 -5.00 -10.15 20.04
N ALA A 443 -5.99 -9.29 19.84
CA ALA A 443 -6.01 -8.36 18.71
C ALA A 443 -4.84 -7.36 18.77
N ASN A 444 -4.52 -6.85 19.97
CA ASN A 444 -3.37 -5.97 20.17
C ASN A 444 -2.03 -6.68 19.95
N ALA A 445 -1.88 -7.90 20.47
CA ALA A 445 -0.68 -8.71 20.28
C ALA A 445 -0.41 -8.99 18.79
N ARG A 446 -1.46 -9.26 18.01
CA ARG A 446 -1.35 -9.49 16.55
C ARG A 446 -0.88 -8.26 15.78
N ARG A 447 -1.10 -7.03 16.27
CA ARG A 447 -0.59 -5.80 15.63
C ARG A 447 0.92 -5.65 15.74
N LEU A 448 1.55 -6.32 16.72
CA LEU A 448 3.00 -6.30 16.93
C LEU A 448 3.73 -7.31 16.04
N LEU A 449 3.01 -8.25 15.44
CA LEU A 449 3.53 -9.12 14.41
C LEU A 449 3.43 -8.37 13.09
N ALA A 450 4.52 -8.32 12.33
CA ALA A 450 4.37 -7.99 10.93
C ALA A 450 3.65 -9.21 10.36
N GLY A 451 2.48 -9.00 9.76
CA GLY A 451 2.01 -9.99 8.80
C GLY A 451 3.18 -10.27 7.85
N PRO A 452 3.33 -11.49 7.31
CA PRO A 452 4.22 -11.63 6.16
C PRO A 452 3.95 -10.47 5.21
N PRO A 453 4.96 -9.87 4.54
CA PRO A 453 4.69 -9.14 3.32
C PRO A 453 4.09 -10.19 2.38
N ALA A 454 2.79 -10.37 2.54
CA ALA A 454 2.02 -11.30 1.80
C ALA A 454 2.06 -10.66 0.42
N PHE A 455 2.52 -11.40 -0.58
CA PHE A 455 2.47 -10.95 -1.97
C PHE A 455 1.03 -10.52 -2.36
N ASP A 456 0.04 -10.90 -1.57
CA ASP A 456 -1.38 -10.55 -1.62
C ASP A 456 -1.80 -9.51 -0.55
N ASP A 457 -0.90 -8.68 -0.01
CA ASP A 457 -1.30 -7.53 0.81
C ASP A 457 -1.77 -6.37 -0.08
N TRP A 458 -2.94 -5.83 0.24
CA TRP A 458 -3.60 -4.74 -0.49
C TRP A 458 -3.63 -3.47 0.36
N SER A 459 -2.61 -3.27 1.21
CA SER A 459 -2.45 -2.04 1.99
C SER A 459 -2.37 -0.84 1.06
N SER A 460 -3.41 0.00 1.10
CA SER A 460 -3.55 1.14 0.21
C SER A 460 -2.55 2.25 0.60
N PRO A 461 -1.63 2.68 -0.28
CA PRO A 461 -0.74 3.81 -0.08
C PRO A 461 -1.35 5.10 -0.60
N ALA A 462 -2.66 5.17 -0.86
CA ALA A 462 -3.32 6.41 -1.29
C ALA A 462 -3.20 7.58 -0.29
N ILE A 463 -2.47 7.39 0.82
CA ILE A 463 -2.12 8.42 1.80
C ILE A 463 -0.60 8.68 1.90
N ASN A 464 0.29 7.86 1.32
CA ASN A 464 1.74 7.87 1.63
C ASN A 464 2.70 8.19 0.46
N ALA A 465 2.20 8.68 -0.68
CA ALA A 465 3.03 8.88 -1.90
C ALA A 465 3.22 10.35 -2.32
N ALA A 466 3.17 11.30 -1.37
CA ALA A 466 3.50 12.69 -1.63
C ALA A 466 4.65 13.19 -0.74
N ASP A 467 5.77 12.46 -0.70
CA ASP A 467 7.12 13.03 -0.49
C ASP A 467 8.15 11.92 -0.46
N GLU A 468 8.69 11.55 -1.63
CA GLU A 468 10.03 10.94 -1.68
C GLU A 468 10.58 10.99 -3.11
N GLN A 469 10.94 12.20 -3.55
CA GLN A 469 11.84 12.35 -4.69
C GLN A 469 12.66 13.63 -4.58
N THR A 470 13.65 13.63 -3.68
CA THR A 470 14.99 14.28 -3.81
C THR A 470 15.72 14.05 -2.49
N GLY A 471 16.93 13.51 -2.37
CA GLY A 471 17.91 12.96 -3.29
C GLY A 471 19.07 12.42 -2.45
N ALA A 472 19.68 11.32 -2.87
CA ALA A 472 20.90 10.80 -2.25
C ALA A 472 22.13 11.59 -2.73
N LEU A 473 23.13 11.81 -1.85
CA LEU A 473 24.57 11.51 -2.03
C LEU A 473 25.50 12.19 -0.97
N SER A 474 25.84 11.44 0.08
CA SER A 474 27.13 11.25 0.79
C SER A 474 28.25 12.35 0.91
N ARG A 475 28.73 12.62 2.15
CA ARG A 475 30.07 12.23 2.75
C ARG A 475 30.88 13.34 3.51
N ARG A 476 31.15 13.09 4.83
CA ARG A 476 32.29 13.41 5.79
C ARG A 476 32.98 14.80 5.74
N GLU A 477 33.42 15.47 6.82
CA GLU A 477 34.18 15.14 8.06
C GLU A 477 34.19 16.40 8.98
N GLY A 478 34.08 16.31 10.32
CA GLY A 478 35.19 16.62 11.24
C GLY A 478 34.67 17.37 12.49
N ALA A 479 35.23 17.11 13.68
CA ALA A 479 34.64 17.43 15.00
C ALA A 479 35.25 18.66 15.70
N LYS A 480 34.53 19.24 16.69
CA LYS A 480 34.98 19.36 18.09
C LYS A 480 33.94 19.97 19.04
N ASP A 481 33.66 19.19 20.10
CA ASP A 481 33.64 19.52 21.53
C ASP A 481 32.85 20.75 22.03
N LEU A 482 31.88 20.51 22.93
CA LEU A 482 31.86 21.05 24.29
C LEU A 482 30.54 20.67 25.03
N SER A 483 30.75 20.07 26.19
CA SER A 483 29.77 19.58 27.14
C SER A 483 29.12 20.67 28.01
N ARG A 484 27.95 20.29 28.56
CA ARG A 484 27.38 20.69 29.88
C ARG A 484 26.82 22.10 30.04
N VAL A 485 25.50 22.18 30.30
CA VAL A 485 24.90 23.08 31.29
C VAL A 485 23.67 22.36 31.88
N ASP A 486 23.76 21.99 33.16
CA ASP A 486 22.62 21.79 34.06
C ASP A 486 22.11 23.17 34.49
N SER A 487 20.80 23.32 34.71
CA SER A 487 20.19 23.84 35.97
C SER A 487 18.76 24.36 35.79
N ALA A 488 17.90 23.86 36.68
CA ALA A 488 16.76 24.53 37.34
C ALA A 488 15.45 24.83 36.55
N GLU A 489 14.47 23.97 36.82
CA GLU A 489 13.01 24.17 37.04
C GLU A 489 12.33 25.44 36.51
N ASP A 490 11.44 25.25 35.52
CA ASP A 490 10.01 25.62 35.63
C ASP A 490 9.22 25.04 34.41
N GLY A 491 8.14 24.29 34.65
CA GLY A 491 7.06 24.10 33.67
C GLY A 491 7.11 22.93 32.65
N LEU A 492 7.76 21.79 32.93
CA LEU A 492 7.64 20.58 32.08
C LEU A 492 6.54 19.65 32.63
N VAL A 493 5.70 19.09 31.74
CA VAL A 493 4.73 18.05 32.11
C VAL A 493 5.48 16.73 32.34
N THR A 494 5.63 16.34 33.60
CA THR A 494 6.31 15.11 34.06
C THR A 494 5.33 13.97 34.39
N GLN A 495 4.12 14.02 33.83
CA GLN A 495 2.97 13.29 34.39
C GLN A 495 2.21 12.56 33.28
N GLY A 496 2.36 11.23 33.24
CA GLY A 496 1.52 10.35 32.43
C GLY A 496 0.22 10.03 33.16
N GLN A 497 -0.70 9.35 32.51
CA GLN A 497 -1.81 8.67 33.17
C GLN A 497 -1.90 7.30 32.52
N LEU A 498 -1.94 6.24 33.33
CA LEU A 498 -2.38 4.91 32.88
C LEU A 498 -3.89 4.98 32.74
N GLY A 499 -4.32 5.65 31.67
CA GLY A 499 -5.57 5.32 31.03
C GLY A 499 -5.31 4.04 30.25
N LEU A 500 -6.11 2.99 30.49
CA LEU A 500 -6.24 1.99 29.45
C LEU A 500 -6.67 2.72 28.17
N ASP A 501 -6.21 2.19 27.04
CA ASP A 501 -6.54 2.61 25.68
C ASP A 501 -5.55 3.64 25.10
N GLY A 502 -4.36 3.23 24.64
CA GLY A 502 -4.23 2.53 23.35
C GLY A 502 -3.10 1.50 23.22
N VAL A 503 -2.39 1.17 24.32
CA VAL A 503 -1.41 0.08 24.40
C VAL A 503 -1.62 -0.70 25.69
N VAL A 504 -2.51 -1.70 25.66
CA VAL A 504 -2.49 -2.78 26.65
C VAL A 504 -1.49 -3.79 26.07
N THR A 505 -0.19 -3.79 26.38
CA THR A 505 0.60 -3.14 27.45
C THR A 505 2.01 -2.78 26.98
N LEU A 506 2.66 -1.83 27.67
CA LEU A 506 4.07 -1.49 27.40
C LEU A 506 4.99 -2.72 27.29
N PRO A 507 4.84 -3.78 28.11
CA PRO A 507 5.70 -4.95 28.00
C PRO A 507 5.32 -5.92 26.87
N ALA A 508 4.20 -5.74 26.17
CA ALA A 508 3.68 -6.70 25.19
C ALA A 508 4.69 -7.01 24.08
N ALA A 509 5.32 -5.98 23.49
CA ALA A 509 6.32 -6.17 22.44
C ALA A 509 7.52 -6.99 22.94
N ALA A 510 8.04 -6.68 24.13
CA ALA A 510 9.13 -7.43 24.73
C ALA A 510 8.72 -8.87 25.07
N ALA A 511 7.54 -9.08 25.66
CA ALA A 511 7.04 -10.41 25.99
C ALA A 511 6.93 -11.29 24.73
N ILE A 512 6.42 -10.74 23.62
CA ILE A 512 6.33 -11.48 22.34
C ILE A 512 7.71 -11.73 21.74
N ALA A 513 8.62 -10.75 21.74
CA ALA A 513 10.01 -10.94 21.26
C ALA A 513 10.74 -12.03 22.05
N ASN A 514 10.58 -12.02 23.38
CA ASN A 514 11.13 -13.01 24.29
C ASN A 514 10.53 -14.40 24.00
N ALA A 515 9.22 -14.49 23.74
CA ALA A 515 8.57 -15.74 23.36
C ALA A 515 9.03 -16.28 22.00
N ILE A 516 9.24 -15.42 21.01
CA ILE A 516 9.78 -15.82 19.69
C ILE A 516 11.21 -16.33 19.85
N GLN A 517 12.04 -15.65 20.65
CA GLN A 517 13.41 -16.09 20.91
C GLN A 517 13.45 -17.42 21.66
N ASP A 518 12.58 -17.62 22.65
CA ASP A 518 12.41 -18.90 23.34
C ASP A 518 12.02 -20.02 22.35
N ALA A 519 11.06 -19.75 21.46
CA ALA A 519 10.58 -20.73 20.48
C ALA A 519 11.61 -21.13 19.40
N THR A 520 12.45 -20.18 18.99
CA THR A 520 13.24 -20.30 17.74
C THR A 520 14.74 -20.18 17.94
N GLY A 521 15.17 -19.62 19.07
CA GLY A 521 16.53 -19.16 19.31
C GLY A 521 16.96 -17.98 18.43
N VAL A 522 16.03 -17.31 17.73
CA VAL A 522 16.28 -16.12 16.90
C VAL A 522 15.76 -14.89 17.63
N ARG A 523 16.63 -13.88 17.80
CA ARG A 523 16.27 -12.61 18.46
C ARG A 523 15.87 -11.55 17.44
N LEU A 524 14.61 -11.17 17.46
CA LEU A 524 14.08 -10.03 16.69
C LEU A 524 14.12 -8.77 17.57
N ARG A 525 14.88 -7.76 17.15
CA ARG A 525 15.03 -6.48 17.88
C ARG A 525 14.27 -5.32 17.23
N GLN A 526 13.44 -5.62 16.23
CA GLN A 526 12.67 -4.64 15.48
C GLN A 526 11.19 -5.05 15.43
N VAL A 527 10.33 -4.12 15.81
CA VAL A 527 8.86 -4.25 15.76
C VAL A 527 8.35 -3.40 14.60
N PRO A 528 7.40 -3.88 13.77
CA PRO A 528 6.68 -5.15 13.90
C PRO A 528 7.56 -6.38 13.59
N PHE A 529 7.31 -7.51 14.26
CA PHE A 529 8.13 -8.71 14.12
C PHE A 529 7.93 -9.37 12.76
N ASP A 530 8.91 -9.19 11.87
CA ASP A 530 8.83 -9.63 10.49
C ASP A 530 9.04 -11.15 10.34
N SER A 531 8.03 -11.81 9.80
CA SER A 531 8.10 -13.24 9.45
C SER A 531 9.15 -13.55 8.39
N GLU A 532 9.49 -12.62 7.49
CA GLU A 532 10.56 -12.81 6.50
C GLU A 532 11.93 -12.84 7.18
N GLN A 533 12.22 -11.86 8.05
CA GLN A 533 13.43 -11.85 8.87
C GLN A 533 13.57 -13.14 9.69
N LEU A 534 12.48 -13.60 10.31
CA LEU A 534 12.47 -14.85 11.07
C LEU A 534 12.67 -16.08 10.18
N ARG A 535 12.02 -16.12 9.02
CA ARG A 535 12.15 -17.20 8.03
C ARG A 535 13.58 -17.31 7.51
N LEU A 536 14.22 -16.19 7.16
CA LEU A 536 15.60 -16.16 6.66
C LEU A 536 16.57 -16.71 7.72
N ALA A 537 16.44 -16.25 8.97
CA ALA A 537 17.26 -16.72 10.08
C ALA A 537 17.08 -18.24 10.35
N LEU A 538 15.86 -18.75 10.23
CA LEU A 538 15.55 -20.17 10.37
C LEU A 538 16.03 -21.01 9.17
N ALA A 539 16.00 -20.45 7.95
CA ALA A 539 16.44 -21.12 6.73
C ALA A 539 17.97 -21.33 6.71
N ASP A 540 18.75 -20.35 7.16
CA ASP A 540 20.21 -20.47 7.27
C ASP A 540 20.61 -21.58 8.25
N ARG A 541 19.96 -21.65 9.41
CA ARG A 541 20.14 -22.76 10.37
C ARG A 541 19.71 -24.12 9.83
N ARG A 542 18.67 -24.18 8.98
CA ARG A 542 18.24 -25.43 8.34
C ARG A 542 19.23 -25.88 7.25
N ARG A 543 19.87 -24.96 6.54
CA ARG A 543 20.97 -25.25 5.60
C ARG A 543 22.18 -25.88 6.31
N GLU A 544 22.46 -25.48 7.54
CA GLU A 544 23.51 -26.12 8.37
C GLU A 544 23.09 -27.52 8.86
N ARG A 545 21.80 -27.73 9.15
CA ARG A 545 21.28 -29.00 9.71
C ARG A 545 20.97 -30.08 8.67
N THR A 546 20.93 -29.75 7.38
CA THR A 546 20.57 -30.67 6.28
C THR A 546 21.79 -31.14 5.47
N ARG A 547 22.74 -31.80 6.16
CA ARG A 547 23.68 -32.75 5.54
C ARG A 547 23.42 -34.16 6.08
N ASN A 548 22.36 -34.80 5.59
CA ASN A 548 22.38 -36.25 5.32
C ASN A 548 21.13 -36.68 4.53
N PRO A 549 21.27 -37.27 3.33
CA PRO A 549 20.15 -37.83 2.59
C PRO A 549 20.13 -39.34 2.80
N LEU A 550 19.00 -39.92 3.23
CA LEU A 550 18.58 -41.30 2.91
C LEU A 550 17.27 -41.63 3.65
N ALA A 551 16.17 -41.70 2.89
CA ALA A 551 15.11 -42.71 3.01
C ALA A 551 13.89 -42.26 2.21
N ARG A 552 13.55 -42.95 1.11
CA ARG A 552 12.18 -43.05 0.55
C ARG A 552 12.16 -43.96 -0.69
N GLY A 553 11.96 -45.27 -0.47
CA GLY A 553 11.86 -46.26 -1.54
C GLY A 553 10.47 -46.89 -1.74
N TRP A 554 9.61 -46.89 -0.71
CA TRP A 554 8.39 -47.73 -0.73
C TRP A 554 7.05 -46.96 -0.79
N VAL A 555 7.09 -45.62 -0.79
CA VAL A 555 5.89 -44.75 -0.93
C VAL A 555 5.39 -44.67 -2.39
N TRP A 556 6.24 -45.01 -3.36
CA TRP A 556 5.99 -44.76 -4.78
C TRP A 556 4.98 -45.71 -5.46
N LEU A 557 4.75 -46.91 -4.92
CA LEU A 557 3.90 -47.92 -5.57
C LEU A 557 2.41 -47.81 -5.22
N ALA A 558 2.06 -47.46 -3.97
CA ALA A 558 0.67 -47.15 -3.60
C ALA A 558 0.19 -45.80 -4.18
N ALA A 559 1.10 -44.85 -4.33
CA ALA A 559 0.86 -43.57 -5.01
C ALA A 559 0.55 -43.75 -6.51
N GLY A 560 1.11 -44.77 -7.17
CA GLY A 560 0.91 -45.01 -8.60
C GLY A 560 -0.53 -45.40 -8.97
N MET A 561 -1.20 -46.25 -8.19
CA MET A 561 -2.58 -46.66 -8.48
C MET A 561 -3.62 -45.61 -8.06
N ALA A 562 -3.40 -44.92 -6.93
CA ALA A 562 -4.21 -43.75 -6.56
C ALA A 562 -4.04 -42.60 -7.59
N GLY A 563 -2.84 -42.44 -8.15
CA GLY A 563 -2.54 -41.48 -9.22
C GLY A 563 -3.31 -41.75 -10.51
N LEU A 564 -3.44 -43.01 -10.92
CA LEU A 564 -4.20 -43.38 -12.14
C LEU A 564 -5.71 -43.14 -12.00
N ALA A 565 -6.31 -43.48 -10.85
CA ALA A 565 -7.72 -43.19 -10.57
C ALA A 565 -8.00 -41.69 -10.44
N GLY A 566 -7.08 -40.95 -9.80
CA GLY A 566 -7.12 -39.48 -9.74
C GLY A 566 -7.01 -38.83 -11.12
N MET A 567 -6.16 -39.36 -11.99
CA MET A 567 -5.99 -38.85 -13.36
C MET A 567 -7.23 -39.12 -14.23
N ALA A 568 -7.85 -40.29 -14.11
CA ALA A 568 -9.13 -40.59 -14.79
C ALA A 568 -10.28 -39.67 -14.32
N ALA A 569 -10.36 -39.39 -13.02
CA ALA A 569 -11.33 -38.44 -12.47
C ALA A 569 -11.03 -36.99 -12.90
N ALA A 570 -9.76 -36.58 -12.98
CA ALA A 570 -9.32 -35.26 -13.42
C ALA A 570 -9.67 -35.01 -14.90
N LEU A 571 -9.47 -36.01 -15.76
CA LEU A 571 -9.75 -35.96 -17.20
C LEU A 571 -11.23 -36.09 -17.57
N TRP A 572 -12.11 -36.37 -16.59
CA TRP A 572 -13.53 -36.55 -16.85
C TRP A 572 -14.19 -35.25 -17.35
N PRO A 573 -14.86 -35.27 -18.53
CA PRO A 573 -15.27 -34.05 -19.23
C PRO A 573 -16.37 -33.24 -18.53
N MET A 574 -17.24 -33.89 -17.74
CA MET A 574 -18.36 -33.26 -17.03
C MET A 574 -18.25 -33.48 -15.53
N LYS A 575 -17.86 -32.46 -14.77
CA LYS A 575 -17.77 -32.55 -13.31
C LYS A 575 -19.17 -32.58 -12.68
N PRO A 576 -19.34 -33.09 -11.45
CA PRO A 576 -20.62 -33.00 -10.77
C PRO A 576 -21.00 -31.53 -10.52
N ALA A 577 -22.29 -31.21 -10.71
CA ALA A 577 -22.84 -29.91 -10.35
C ALA A 577 -22.72 -29.70 -8.84
N LEU A 578 -22.32 -28.50 -8.42
CA LEU A 578 -22.31 -28.12 -7.00
C LEU A 578 -23.68 -27.56 -6.61
N PRO A 579 -24.15 -27.73 -5.37
CA PRO A 579 -25.46 -27.23 -4.97
C PRO A 579 -25.51 -25.70 -5.04
N LEU A 580 -26.63 -25.17 -5.56
CA LEU A 580 -26.96 -23.75 -5.45
C LEU A 580 -27.39 -23.45 -4.00
N THR A 581 -26.90 -22.36 -3.44
CA THR A 581 -27.18 -21.89 -2.07
C THR A 581 -28.07 -20.65 -2.09
N ALA A 582 -28.33 -20.08 -0.91
CA ALA A 582 -29.00 -18.78 -0.78
C ALA A 582 -28.05 -17.58 -1.02
N GLY A 583 -26.82 -17.82 -1.46
CA GLY A 583 -25.75 -16.82 -1.45
C GLY A 583 -25.12 -16.64 -0.06
N PRO A 584 -24.03 -15.85 0.06
CA PRO A 584 -23.45 -15.52 1.34
C PRO A 584 -24.20 -14.37 2.00
N ASP A 585 -24.21 -14.33 3.33
CA ASP A 585 -24.60 -13.12 4.05
C ASP A 585 -23.48 -12.09 3.93
N VAL A 586 -23.71 -11.05 3.12
CA VAL A 586 -22.72 -9.99 2.85
C VAL A 586 -22.36 -9.20 4.12
N SER A 587 -23.20 -9.22 5.16
CA SER A 587 -22.89 -8.57 6.45
C SER A 587 -21.76 -9.24 7.23
N LEU A 588 -21.39 -10.47 6.86
CA LEU A 588 -20.26 -11.19 7.46
C LEU A 588 -18.90 -10.72 6.92
N TYR A 589 -18.87 -9.96 5.82
CA TYR A 589 -17.64 -9.41 5.26
C TYR A 589 -17.36 -8.03 5.85
N SER A 590 -16.14 -7.83 6.33
CA SER A 590 -15.72 -6.50 6.79
C SER A 590 -15.55 -5.54 5.60
N MET A 591 -15.66 -4.24 5.85
CA MET A 591 -15.40 -3.21 4.82
C MET A 591 -14.02 -3.35 4.19
N ARG A 592 -13.01 -3.76 4.98
CA ARG A 592 -11.65 -4.05 4.48
C ARG A 592 -11.63 -5.24 3.52
N ALA A 593 -12.39 -6.29 3.79
CA ALA A 593 -12.50 -7.43 2.89
C ALA A 593 -13.22 -7.06 1.58
N ILE A 594 -14.27 -6.24 1.65
CA ILE A 594 -14.97 -5.73 0.47
C ILE A 594 -14.06 -4.81 -0.37
N GLU A 595 -13.29 -3.91 0.27
CA GLU A 595 -12.35 -3.05 -0.45
C GLU A 595 -11.20 -3.84 -1.08
N ARG A 596 -10.65 -4.83 -0.37
CA ARG A 596 -9.69 -5.79 -0.94
C ARG A 596 -10.27 -6.48 -2.17
N GLY A 597 -11.52 -6.94 -2.09
CA GLY A 597 -12.23 -7.55 -3.22
C GLY A 597 -12.45 -6.60 -4.39
N ARG A 598 -12.73 -5.32 -4.12
CA ARG A 598 -12.85 -4.26 -5.14
C ARG A 598 -11.54 -4.06 -5.89
N LEU A 599 -10.41 -3.99 -5.17
CA LEU A 599 -9.08 -3.85 -5.77
C LEU A 599 -8.67 -5.09 -6.58
N VAL A 600 -8.98 -6.30 -6.10
CA VAL A 600 -8.79 -7.54 -6.88
C VAL A 600 -9.64 -7.51 -8.16
N ALA A 601 -10.89 -7.02 -8.09
CA ALA A 601 -11.77 -6.91 -9.25
C ALA A 601 -11.28 -5.85 -10.26
N ALA A 602 -10.71 -4.74 -9.78
CA ALA A 602 -10.10 -3.69 -10.60
C ALA A 602 -8.82 -4.21 -11.29
N ALA A 603 -7.93 -4.88 -10.54
CA ALA A 603 -6.75 -5.54 -11.11
C ALA A 603 -7.13 -6.64 -12.11
N GLY A 604 -8.23 -7.35 -11.86
CA GLY A 604 -8.80 -8.38 -12.74
C GLY A 604 -9.51 -7.85 -13.98
N ASP A 605 -9.75 -6.54 -14.05
CA ASP A 605 -10.54 -5.85 -15.06
C ASP A 605 -11.95 -6.47 -15.27
N CYS A 606 -12.57 -6.90 -14.16
CA CYS A 606 -13.85 -7.62 -14.20
C CYS A 606 -14.96 -6.79 -14.87
N VAL A 607 -15.02 -5.49 -14.55
CA VAL A 607 -16.04 -4.58 -15.09
C VAL A 607 -15.87 -4.40 -16.59
N ALA A 608 -14.65 -4.27 -17.12
CA ALA A 608 -14.45 -4.14 -18.55
C ALA A 608 -14.91 -5.41 -19.28
N CYS A 609 -14.56 -6.59 -18.78
CA CYS A 609 -14.92 -7.86 -19.42
C CYS A 609 -16.42 -8.20 -19.30
N HIS A 610 -17.05 -7.87 -18.16
CA HIS A 610 -18.42 -8.26 -17.85
C HIS A 610 -19.46 -7.13 -18.06
N THR A 611 -19.16 -6.14 -18.90
CA THR A 611 -20.10 -5.06 -19.22
C THR A 611 -20.21 -4.89 -20.73
N ALA A 612 -21.41 -5.10 -21.28
CA ALA A 612 -21.67 -4.79 -22.69
C ALA A 612 -21.62 -3.26 -22.94
N PRO A 613 -21.30 -2.80 -24.17
CA PRO A 613 -21.43 -1.39 -24.53
C PRO A 613 -22.84 -0.84 -24.23
N GLY A 614 -22.92 0.22 -23.42
CA GLY A 614 -24.19 0.78 -22.94
C GLY A 614 -24.96 -0.09 -21.93
N GLY A 615 -24.39 -1.22 -21.51
CA GLY A 615 -24.95 -2.14 -20.52
C GLY A 615 -24.71 -1.69 -19.08
N LYS A 616 -25.32 -2.42 -18.14
CA LYS A 616 -25.06 -2.23 -16.70
C LYS A 616 -23.79 -2.96 -16.29
N ALA A 617 -23.04 -2.36 -15.37
CA ALA A 617 -21.79 -2.94 -14.86
C ALA A 617 -21.98 -4.40 -14.44
N ASN A 618 -21.06 -5.27 -14.86
CA ASN A 618 -21.00 -6.70 -14.51
C ASN A 618 -22.18 -7.57 -14.97
N ALA A 619 -23.12 -7.03 -15.76
CA ALA A 619 -24.31 -7.75 -16.23
C ALA A 619 -24.04 -8.70 -17.42
N GLY A 620 -22.79 -8.78 -17.89
CA GLY A 620 -22.35 -9.58 -19.03
C GLY A 620 -22.74 -9.00 -20.39
N GLY A 621 -22.55 -9.80 -21.43
CA GLY A 621 -22.97 -9.49 -22.79
C GLY A 621 -21.92 -8.79 -23.66
N LEU A 622 -20.69 -8.59 -23.17
CA LEU A 622 -19.58 -8.14 -24.01
C LEU A 622 -19.24 -9.24 -25.02
N ALA A 623 -19.17 -8.88 -26.30
CA ALA A 623 -18.72 -9.76 -27.37
C ALA A 623 -17.20 -9.72 -27.47
N LEU A 624 -16.56 -10.87 -27.31
CA LEU A 624 -15.14 -11.08 -27.52
C LEU A 624 -14.97 -11.84 -28.84
N ASP A 625 -14.48 -11.15 -29.86
CA ASP A 625 -14.19 -11.80 -31.13
C ASP A 625 -12.89 -12.59 -31.05
N THR A 626 -12.93 -13.83 -31.52
CA THR A 626 -11.78 -14.75 -31.48
C THR A 626 -11.62 -15.43 -32.83
N PRO A 627 -10.42 -15.96 -33.15
CA PRO A 627 -10.23 -16.76 -34.37
C PRO A 627 -11.13 -18.00 -34.49
N PHE A 628 -11.83 -18.37 -33.42
CA PHE A 628 -12.71 -19.54 -33.34
C PHE A 628 -14.21 -19.17 -33.37
N GLY A 629 -14.54 -17.87 -33.41
CA GLY A 629 -15.89 -17.30 -33.31
C GLY A 629 -16.04 -16.38 -32.09
N THR A 630 -17.28 -15.94 -31.81
CA THR A 630 -17.58 -14.93 -30.79
C THR A 630 -17.93 -15.55 -29.44
N ILE A 631 -17.27 -15.10 -28.37
CA ILE A 631 -17.57 -15.46 -26.99
C ILE A 631 -18.26 -14.29 -26.31
N TYR A 632 -19.36 -14.54 -25.61
CA TYR A 632 -20.06 -13.51 -24.83
C TYR A 632 -19.77 -13.67 -23.34
N SER A 633 -19.47 -12.56 -22.65
CA SER A 633 -19.26 -12.56 -21.21
C SER A 633 -20.55 -12.82 -20.43
N THR A 634 -20.45 -13.46 -19.27
CA THR A 634 -21.59 -13.85 -18.43
C THR A 634 -21.99 -12.76 -17.45
N ASN A 635 -23.21 -12.82 -16.91
CA ASN A 635 -23.63 -11.96 -15.81
C ASN A 635 -23.00 -12.46 -14.49
N ILE A 636 -22.21 -11.62 -13.83
CA ILE A 636 -21.52 -11.94 -12.56
C ILE A 636 -22.08 -11.14 -11.37
N THR A 637 -23.23 -10.47 -11.55
CA THR A 637 -23.94 -9.79 -10.45
C THR A 637 -24.58 -10.80 -9.49
N PRO A 638 -24.97 -10.41 -8.26
CA PRO A 638 -25.62 -11.30 -7.31
C PRO A 638 -27.09 -11.58 -7.63
N ASP A 639 -27.52 -11.39 -8.89
CA ASP A 639 -28.85 -11.81 -9.33
C ASP A 639 -29.02 -13.33 -9.19
N ASN A 640 -30.14 -13.75 -8.62
CA ASN A 640 -30.38 -15.15 -8.26
C ASN A 640 -30.74 -16.05 -9.44
N ASP A 641 -31.29 -15.48 -10.51
CA ASP A 641 -31.80 -16.22 -11.66
C ASP A 641 -30.79 -16.28 -12.80
N THR A 642 -30.13 -15.15 -13.05
CA THR A 642 -29.29 -14.92 -14.24
C THR A 642 -27.83 -14.64 -13.90
N GLY A 643 -27.52 -14.29 -12.66
CA GLY A 643 -26.17 -14.02 -12.15
C GLY A 643 -25.60 -15.16 -11.30
N ILE A 644 -24.67 -14.80 -10.42
CA ILE A 644 -23.99 -15.75 -9.51
C ILE A 644 -24.60 -15.75 -8.10
N GLY A 645 -25.76 -15.10 -7.90
CA GLY A 645 -26.35 -14.87 -6.57
C GLY A 645 -26.54 -16.13 -5.72
N ARG A 646 -26.79 -17.26 -6.38
CA ARG A 646 -27.01 -18.57 -5.75
C ARG A 646 -25.80 -19.49 -5.78
N TRP A 647 -24.64 -19.04 -6.23
CA TRP A 647 -23.43 -19.86 -6.24
C TRP A 647 -22.90 -19.99 -4.82
N SER A 648 -22.36 -21.14 -4.46
CA SER A 648 -21.53 -21.25 -3.26
C SER A 648 -20.14 -20.65 -3.52
N TYR A 649 -19.44 -20.26 -2.46
CA TYR A 649 -18.02 -19.88 -2.58
C TYR A 649 -17.20 -20.98 -3.28
N THR A 650 -17.46 -22.25 -2.96
CA THR A 650 -16.78 -23.39 -3.60
C THR A 650 -17.08 -23.50 -5.11
N ALA A 651 -18.28 -23.11 -5.56
CA ALA A 651 -18.61 -23.08 -6.98
C ALA A 651 -17.93 -21.91 -7.71
N PHE A 652 -17.88 -20.74 -7.05
CA PHE A 652 -17.15 -19.57 -7.53
C PHE A 652 -15.65 -19.85 -7.65
N GLU A 653 -15.02 -20.33 -6.57
CA GLU A 653 -13.60 -20.71 -6.54
C GLU A 653 -13.29 -21.76 -7.61
N ARG A 654 -14.15 -22.77 -7.77
CA ARG A 654 -13.97 -23.79 -8.82
C ARG A 654 -13.99 -23.20 -10.23
N ALA A 655 -14.88 -22.25 -10.50
CA ALA A 655 -14.90 -21.55 -11.78
C ALA A 655 -13.60 -20.76 -11.98
N MET A 656 -13.21 -19.95 -10.99
CA MET A 656 -12.04 -19.07 -11.04
C MET A 656 -10.71 -19.83 -11.10
N ARG A 657 -10.57 -20.96 -10.39
CA ARG A 657 -9.32 -21.71 -10.31
C ARG A 657 -9.20 -22.85 -11.32
N GLN A 658 -10.31 -23.51 -11.66
CA GLN A 658 -10.29 -24.76 -12.42
C GLN A 658 -10.95 -24.63 -13.81
N GLY A 659 -11.56 -23.48 -14.10
CA GLY A 659 -12.31 -23.31 -15.35
C GLY A 659 -13.52 -24.24 -15.44
N VAL A 660 -14.15 -24.59 -14.31
CA VAL A 660 -15.33 -25.45 -14.28
C VAL A 660 -16.51 -24.69 -13.68
N HIS A 661 -17.52 -24.48 -14.50
CA HIS A 661 -18.76 -23.80 -14.11
C HIS A 661 -19.48 -24.52 -12.98
N GLN A 662 -20.38 -23.83 -12.24
CA GLN A 662 -21.16 -24.41 -11.15
C GLN A 662 -21.94 -25.70 -11.55
N ASP A 663 -22.44 -25.78 -12.78
CA ASP A 663 -23.16 -26.96 -13.31
C ASP A 663 -22.25 -28.11 -13.77
N GLY A 664 -20.93 -27.92 -13.72
CA GLY A 664 -19.93 -28.94 -14.05
C GLY A 664 -19.40 -28.91 -15.48
N ARG A 665 -19.89 -28.01 -16.35
CA ARG A 665 -19.33 -27.83 -17.69
C ARG A 665 -18.00 -27.08 -17.65
N GLN A 666 -17.11 -27.39 -18.58
CA GLN A 666 -15.85 -26.66 -18.78
C GLN A 666 -16.11 -25.24 -19.31
N LEU A 667 -15.33 -24.27 -18.84
CA LEU A 667 -15.34 -22.87 -19.25
C LEU A 667 -14.26 -22.63 -20.31
N TYR A 668 -14.57 -21.76 -21.27
CA TYR A 668 -13.60 -21.34 -22.27
C TYR A 668 -12.50 -20.49 -21.63
N PRO A 669 -11.21 -20.69 -21.97
CA PRO A 669 -10.09 -19.96 -21.37
C PRO A 669 -10.04 -18.46 -21.72
N ALA A 670 -10.98 -17.97 -22.54
CA ALA A 670 -11.25 -16.54 -22.67
C ALA A 670 -11.69 -15.92 -21.34
N PHE A 671 -12.30 -16.71 -20.45
CA PHE A 671 -12.34 -16.41 -19.03
C PHE A 671 -10.98 -16.85 -18.44
N PRO A 672 -10.13 -15.93 -17.95
CA PRO A 672 -8.72 -16.21 -17.65
C PRO A 672 -8.50 -16.97 -16.33
N TYR A 673 -9.24 -18.07 -16.12
CA TYR A 673 -9.09 -18.94 -14.93
C TYR A 673 -7.69 -19.56 -14.81
N THR A 674 -6.94 -19.64 -15.91
CA THR A 674 -5.53 -20.07 -15.90
C THR A 674 -4.63 -19.08 -15.13
N ALA A 675 -4.96 -17.79 -15.16
CA ALA A 675 -4.28 -16.74 -14.40
C ALA A 675 -4.89 -16.61 -13.00
N TYR A 676 -6.22 -16.55 -12.89
CA TYR A 676 -6.89 -16.43 -11.59
C TYR A 676 -6.64 -17.61 -10.65
N ALA A 677 -6.24 -18.78 -11.17
CA ALA A 677 -5.71 -19.88 -10.36
C ALA A 677 -4.56 -19.46 -9.44
N LYS A 678 -3.81 -18.40 -9.77
CA LYS A 678 -2.70 -17.88 -8.98
C LYS A 678 -3.13 -17.05 -7.77
N LEU A 679 -4.38 -16.56 -7.73
CA LEU A 679 -4.88 -15.76 -6.61
C LEU A 679 -4.77 -16.50 -5.27
N SER A 680 -4.50 -15.77 -4.19
CA SER A 680 -4.54 -16.32 -2.83
C SER A 680 -5.98 -16.63 -2.41
N ASP A 681 -6.17 -17.48 -1.40
CA ASP A 681 -7.51 -17.79 -0.89
C ASP A 681 -8.20 -16.56 -0.28
N ALA A 682 -7.41 -15.68 0.35
CA ALA A 682 -7.91 -14.44 0.91
C ALA A 682 -8.42 -13.48 -0.20
N ASP A 683 -7.70 -13.36 -1.31
CA ASP A 683 -8.16 -12.57 -2.47
C ASP A 683 -9.38 -13.18 -3.15
N MET A 684 -9.44 -14.51 -3.27
CA MET A 684 -10.58 -15.20 -3.87
C MET A 684 -11.86 -14.99 -3.04
N GLN A 685 -11.77 -15.09 -1.71
CA GLN A 685 -12.90 -14.85 -0.81
C GLN A 685 -13.31 -13.37 -0.80
N ALA A 686 -12.34 -12.45 -0.76
CA ALA A 686 -12.59 -11.01 -0.81
C ALA A 686 -13.30 -10.60 -2.11
N LEU A 687 -12.81 -11.09 -3.26
CA LEU A 687 -13.42 -10.89 -4.57
C LEU A 687 -14.87 -11.40 -4.60
N TYR A 688 -15.10 -12.62 -4.11
CA TYR A 688 -16.45 -13.17 -4.02
C TYR A 688 -17.37 -12.30 -3.15
N GLY A 689 -16.90 -11.87 -1.97
CA GLY A 689 -17.65 -10.97 -1.09
C GLY A 689 -17.99 -9.64 -1.76
N TYR A 690 -17.05 -9.02 -2.47
CA TYR A 690 -17.26 -7.79 -3.22
C TYR A 690 -18.28 -7.96 -4.35
N LEU A 691 -18.18 -9.01 -5.16
CA LEU A 691 -19.15 -9.28 -6.23
C LEU A 691 -20.56 -9.51 -5.68
N MET A 692 -20.65 -10.22 -4.56
CA MET A 692 -21.92 -10.51 -3.89
C MET A 692 -22.54 -9.30 -3.21
N SER A 693 -21.78 -8.24 -2.92
CA SER A 693 -22.27 -6.97 -2.38
C SER A 693 -22.70 -5.96 -3.44
N GLN A 694 -22.47 -6.24 -4.73
CA GLN A 694 -22.87 -5.35 -5.83
C GLN A 694 -24.38 -5.33 -6.06
N PRO A 695 -24.92 -4.31 -6.76
CA PRO A 695 -26.32 -4.33 -7.19
C PRO A 695 -26.64 -5.55 -8.06
N ALA A 696 -27.70 -6.28 -7.71
CA ALA A 696 -28.20 -7.38 -8.52
C ALA A 696 -28.82 -6.83 -9.83
N VAL A 697 -28.39 -7.37 -10.98
CA VAL A 697 -28.94 -7.01 -12.29
C VAL A 697 -29.41 -8.29 -12.98
N ARG A 698 -30.72 -8.39 -13.19
CA ARG A 698 -31.28 -9.44 -14.03
C ARG A 698 -30.96 -9.16 -15.50
N ALA A 699 -30.11 -9.99 -16.10
CA ALA A 699 -29.70 -9.90 -17.49
C ALA A 699 -29.27 -11.29 -18.00
N GLU A 700 -29.77 -11.70 -19.16
CA GLU A 700 -29.37 -12.94 -19.84
C GLU A 700 -28.51 -12.59 -21.07
N PRO A 701 -27.17 -12.73 -20.98
CA PRO A 701 -26.29 -12.48 -22.11
C PRO A 701 -26.55 -13.42 -23.30
N PRO A 702 -26.22 -12.99 -24.53
CA PRO A 702 -26.25 -13.86 -25.70
C PRO A 702 -25.39 -15.12 -25.49
N LYS A 703 -25.75 -16.22 -26.18
CA LYS A 703 -24.97 -17.46 -26.11
C LYS A 703 -23.72 -17.34 -26.98
N THR A 704 -22.59 -17.83 -26.46
CA THR A 704 -21.32 -18.03 -27.20
C THR A 704 -21.54 -18.76 -28.53
N GLN A 705 -20.97 -18.22 -29.61
CA GLN A 705 -21.08 -18.73 -30.97
C GLN A 705 -19.70 -19.10 -31.51
N LEU A 706 -19.29 -20.35 -31.31
CA LEU A 706 -18.02 -20.87 -31.82
C LEU A 706 -18.25 -21.85 -32.97
N ALA A 707 -17.30 -21.91 -33.89
CA ALA A 707 -17.30 -22.89 -34.96
C ALA A 707 -16.99 -24.31 -34.42
N PHE A 708 -17.52 -25.34 -35.06
CA PHE A 708 -17.12 -26.72 -34.77
C PHE A 708 -15.63 -26.92 -35.12
N PRO A 709 -14.82 -27.61 -34.28
CA PRO A 709 -15.19 -28.33 -33.05
C PRO A 709 -15.13 -27.52 -31.75
N PHE A 710 -14.81 -26.23 -31.79
CA PHE A 710 -14.60 -25.38 -30.60
C PHE A 710 -15.88 -25.13 -29.78
N ASN A 711 -17.06 -25.30 -30.38
CA ASN A 711 -18.34 -25.27 -29.66
C ASN A 711 -18.58 -26.49 -28.75
N PHE A 712 -17.81 -27.58 -28.88
CA PHE A 712 -17.99 -28.80 -28.08
C PHE A 712 -17.20 -28.73 -26.76
N ARG A 713 -17.82 -28.15 -25.73
CA ARG A 713 -17.22 -27.90 -24.40
C ARG A 713 -16.46 -29.09 -23.76
N PRO A 714 -16.89 -30.36 -23.85
CA PRO A 714 -16.15 -31.48 -23.29
C PRO A 714 -14.66 -31.59 -23.71
N LEU A 715 -14.29 -31.11 -24.90
CA LEU A 715 -12.90 -31.11 -25.36
C LEU A 715 -11.97 -30.26 -24.49
N LEU A 716 -12.53 -29.25 -23.79
CA LEU A 716 -11.76 -28.39 -22.89
C LEU A 716 -11.20 -29.13 -21.68
N ALA A 717 -11.75 -30.29 -21.30
CA ALA A 717 -11.16 -31.08 -20.22
C ALA A 717 -9.78 -31.63 -20.63
N GLY A 718 -9.62 -32.04 -21.88
CA GLY A 718 -8.33 -32.42 -22.45
C GLY A 718 -7.40 -31.21 -22.61
N TRP A 719 -7.95 -30.06 -23.01
CA TRP A 719 -7.18 -28.80 -23.09
C TRP A 719 -6.64 -28.39 -21.72
N ASN A 720 -7.47 -28.42 -20.67
CA ASN A 720 -7.08 -28.12 -19.29
C ASN A 720 -5.98 -29.06 -18.79
N ALA A 721 -6.09 -30.35 -19.10
CA ALA A 721 -5.05 -31.31 -18.72
C ALA A 721 -3.68 -31.04 -19.38
N LEU A 722 -3.66 -30.40 -20.55
CA LEU A 722 -2.44 -30.09 -21.28
C LEU A 722 -1.86 -28.71 -20.94
N PHE A 723 -2.71 -27.73 -20.67
CA PHE A 723 -2.33 -26.31 -20.67
C PHE A 723 -2.70 -25.53 -19.40
N HIS A 724 -3.46 -26.11 -18.48
CA HIS A 724 -3.89 -25.43 -17.26
C HIS A 724 -3.12 -25.93 -16.04
N ASP A 725 -2.60 -24.97 -15.27
CA ASP A 725 -2.00 -25.18 -13.96
C ASP A 725 -2.86 -24.50 -12.88
N ALA A 726 -3.58 -25.31 -12.10
CA ALA A 726 -4.47 -24.85 -11.04
C ALA A 726 -3.74 -24.49 -9.73
N THR A 727 -2.40 -24.57 -9.69
CA THR A 727 -1.65 -24.27 -8.46
C THR A 727 -1.67 -22.76 -8.15
N PRO A 728 -1.98 -22.36 -6.91
CA PRO A 728 -1.84 -20.97 -6.46
C PRO A 728 -0.42 -20.44 -6.62
N PHE A 729 -0.28 -19.11 -6.60
CA PHE A 729 1.02 -18.46 -6.66
C PHE A 729 1.93 -18.99 -5.53
N THR A 730 3.11 -19.47 -5.92
CA THR A 730 4.10 -19.98 -4.98
C THR A 730 5.26 -19.01 -4.94
N PRO A 731 5.47 -18.27 -3.83
CA PRO A 731 6.50 -17.25 -3.76
C PRO A 731 7.91 -17.87 -3.81
N ASP A 732 8.78 -17.31 -4.66
CA ASP A 732 10.21 -17.66 -4.71
C ASP A 732 10.93 -16.98 -3.52
N PRO A 733 11.49 -17.74 -2.58
CA PRO A 733 12.12 -17.19 -1.38
C PRO A 733 13.40 -16.40 -1.63
N SER A 734 13.91 -16.36 -2.87
CA SER A 734 15.09 -15.59 -3.28
C SER A 734 14.78 -14.19 -3.83
N ARG A 735 13.50 -13.86 -4.00
CA ARG A 735 13.03 -12.59 -4.57
C ARG A 735 12.52 -11.64 -3.50
N SER A 736 12.60 -10.33 -3.75
CA SER A 736 12.09 -9.32 -2.81
C SER A 736 10.56 -9.32 -2.77
N ALA A 737 9.99 -8.85 -1.65
CA ALA A 737 8.54 -8.72 -1.49
C ALA A 737 7.88 -7.91 -2.61
N GLN A 738 8.49 -6.78 -3.00
CA GLN A 738 7.98 -5.95 -4.10
C GLN A 738 7.98 -6.71 -5.44
N TRP A 739 9.02 -7.50 -5.71
CA TRP A 739 9.07 -8.32 -6.92
C TRP A 739 8.01 -9.42 -6.89
N LEU A 740 7.83 -10.09 -5.74
CA LEU A 740 6.83 -11.13 -5.55
C LEU A 740 5.41 -10.58 -5.70
N ARG A 741 5.13 -9.38 -5.17
CA ARG A 741 3.88 -8.66 -5.38
C ARG A 741 3.62 -8.37 -6.86
N GLY A 742 4.64 -7.88 -7.56
CA GLY A 742 4.54 -7.62 -9.00
C GLY A 742 4.29 -8.89 -9.81
N ALA A 743 5.03 -9.96 -9.51
CA ALA A 743 4.86 -11.27 -10.12
C ALA A 743 3.44 -11.83 -9.89
N TYR A 744 2.94 -11.71 -8.66
CA TYR A 744 1.60 -12.13 -8.28
C TYR A 744 0.52 -11.37 -9.05
N LEU A 745 0.62 -10.05 -9.14
CA LEU A 745 -0.34 -9.22 -9.85
C LEU A 745 -0.31 -9.47 -11.36
N VAL A 746 0.87 -9.57 -11.97
CA VAL A 746 1.01 -9.79 -13.42
C VAL A 746 0.58 -11.20 -13.84
N GLN A 747 0.91 -12.23 -13.06
CA GLN A 747 0.57 -13.63 -13.36
C GLN A 747 -0.85 -14.01 -12.93
N GLY A 748 -1.39 -13.32 -11.92
CA GLY A 748 -2.68 -13.59 -11.29
C GLY A 748 -3.77 -12.64 -11.78
N ALA A 749 -4.16 -11.70 -10.93
CA ALA A 749 -5.29 -10.80 -11.19
C ALA A 749 -5.14 -10.04 -12.51
N GLY A 750 -3.99 -9.42 -12.78
CA GLY A 750 -3.76 -8.61 -13.99
C GLY A 750 -3.61 -9.40 -15.28
N HIS A 751 -3.50 -10.73 -15.21
CA HIS A 751 -3.49 -11.68 -16.33
C HIS A 751 -2.73 -11.22 -17.58
N CYS A 752 -1.61 -10.51 -17.44
CA CYS A 752 -1.03 -9.74 -18.56
C CYS A 752 -0.59 -10.65 -19.72
N ALA A 753 -0.24 -11.91 -19.41
CA ALA A 753 0.09 -12.93 -20.39
C ALA A 753 -1.06 -13.24 -21.36
N ALA A 754 -2.31 -13.01 -20.95
CA ALA A 754 -3.48 -13.19 -21.80
C ALA A 754 -3.48 -12.27 -23.03
N CYS A 755 -2.85 -11.09 -22.97
CA CYS A 755 -2.70 -10.24 -24.15
C CYS A 755 -1.25 -10.22 -24.67
N HIS A 756 -0.27 -10.30 -23.78
CA HIS A 756 1.13 -10.07 -24.09
C HIS A 756 1.97 -11.34 -24.30
N SER A 757 1.36 -12.53 -24.38
CA SER A 757 2.06 -13.76 -24.76
C SER A 757 1.50 -14.33 -26.07
N PRO A 758 2.35 -14.92 -26.93
CA PRO A 758 1.90 -15.53 -28.16
C PRO A 758 1.15 -16.83 -27.85
N ARG A 759 0.13 -17.15 -28.64
CA ARG A 759 -0.66 -18.39 -28.49
C ARG A 759 -0.21 -19.47 -29.48
N ASN A 760 -0.41 -20.73 -29.10
CA ASN A 760 -0.25 -21.88 -29.99
C ASN A 760 -1.53 -22.09 -30.86
N ARG A 761 -1.50 -23.05 -31.79
CA ARG A 761 -2.63 -23.32 -32.70
C ARG A 761 -3.92 -23.79 -32.00
N LEU A 762 -3.84 -24.18 -30.73
CA LEU A 762 -4.96 -24.59 -29.88
C LEU A 762 -5.41 -23.46 -28.93
N GLY A 763 -4.90 -22.24 -29.12
CA GLY A 763 -5.27 -21.06 -28.34
C GLY A 763 -4.62 -20.95 -26.96
N ALA A 764 -3.71 -21.85 -26.58
CA ALA A 764 -3.01 -21.77 -25.30
C ALA A 764 -1.79 -20.84 -25.37
N GLU A 765 -1.55 -20.10 -24.29
CA GLU A 765 -0.39 -19.22 -24.12
C GLU A 765 0.90 -20.03 -24.16
N LYS A 766 1.91 -19.53 -24.87
CA LYS A 766 3.25 -20.11 -24.85
C LYS A 766 4.01 -19.64 -23.60
N THR A 767 4.61 -20.58 -22.88
CA THR A 767 5.38 -20.34 -21.66
C THR A 767 6.89 -20.31 -21.94
N GLY A 768 7.73 -20.20 -20.90
CA GLY A 768 9.19 -20.18 -21.04
C GLY A 768 9.69 -18.89 -21.70
N GLU A 769 10.57 -19.00 -22.69
CA GLU A 769 11.16 -17.84 -23.41
C GLU A 769 10.12 -16.99 -24.15
N HIS A 770 8.93 -17.55 -24.41
CA HIS A 770 7.82 -16.84 -25.05
C HIS A 770 6.88 -16.14 -24.07
N TYR A 771 7.03 -16.37 -22.76
CA TYR A 771 6.22 -15.71 -21.74
C TYR A 771 6.43 -14.20 -21.83
N LEU A 772 5.34 -13.46 -22.02
CA LEU A 772 5.31 -12.01 -22.19
C LEU A 772 6.13 -11.47 -23.38
N ALA A 773 6.34 -12.30 -24.41
CA ALA A 773 7.11 -11.95 -25.62
C ALA A 773 6.32 -11.17 -26.69
N GLY A 774 5.12 -10.68 -26.36
CA GLY A 774 4.19 -10.00 -27.26
C GLY A 774 3.03 -10.91 -27.65
N GLY A 775 1.95 -10.34 -28.16
CA GLY A 775 0.75 -11.11 -28.49
C GLY A 775 -0.26 -10.33 -29.32
N GLU A 776 -1.50 -10.80 -29.34
CA GLU A 776 -2.61 -10.15 -30.03
C GLU A 776 -3.87 -10.19 -29.14
N ALA A 777 -4.63 -9.11 -29.15
CA ALA A 777 -5.91 -8.97 -28.44
C ALA A 777 -6.86 -8.10 -29.28
N GLU A 778 -8.07 -8.59 -29.56
CA GLU A 778 -9.13 -7.85 -30.29
C GLU A 778 -8.66 -7.23 -31.63
N GLY A 779 -7.76 -7.92 -32.34
CA GLY A 779 -7.17 -7.43 -33.60
C GLY A 779 -6.09 -6.35 -33.44
N TRP A 780 -5.64 -6.09 -32.22
CA TRP A 780 -4.48 -5.25 -31.89
C TRP A 780 -3.25 -6.11 -31.60
N THR A 781 -2.07 -5.63 -32.00
CA THR A 781 -0.80 -6.26 -31.64
C THR A 781 -0.33 -5.74 -30.28
N ALA A 782 -0.23 -6.63 -29.29
CA ALA A 782 0.27 -6.33 -27.96
C ALA A 782 1.81 -6.39 -27.94
N PRO A 783 2.52 -5.36 -27.43
CA PRO A 783 3.98 -5.34 -27.38
C PRO A 783 4.55 -6.37 -26.41
N ALA A 784 5.82 -6.76 -26.60
CA ALA A 784 6.52 -7.64 -25.67
C ALA A 784 6.80 -6.94 -24.33
N LEU A 785 6.32 -7.50 -23.22
CA LEU A 785 6.60 -6.96 -21.88
C LEU A 785 7.95 -7.46 -21.33
N ASN A 786 8.45 -8.61 -21.80
CA ASN A 786 9.77 -9.15 -21.42
C ASN A 786 10.95 -8.46 -22.14
N GLN A 787 10.67 -7.44 -22.97
CA GLN A 787 11.67 -6.66 -23.71
C GLN A 787 11.58 -5.15 -23.42
N LEU A 788 10.79 -4.73 -22.43
CA LEU A 788 10.57 -3.31 -22.13
C LEU A 788 11.88 -2.57 -21.83
N ALA A 789 12.83 -3.21 -21.15
CA ALA A 789 14.12 -2.61 -20.82
C ALA A 789 15.12 -2.55 -22.00
N THR A 790 14.77 -3.06 -23.19
CA THR A 790 15.71 -3.27 -24.31
C THR A 790 15.51 -2.30 -25.48
N GLY A 791 16.54 -2.18 -26.32
CA GLY A 791 16.53 -1.35 -27.53
C GLY A 791 16.90 0.12 -27.31
N ALA A 792 17.00 0.88 -28.40
CA ALA A 792 17.41 2.29 -28.37
C ALA A 792 16.44 3.22 -27.61
N ARG A 793 15.25 2.71 -27.24
CA ARG A 793 14.24 3.40 -26.43
C ARG A 793 13.66 2.46 -25.37
N GLY A 794 14.51 1.80 -24.59
CA GLY A 794 14.04 1.03 -23.43
C GLY A 794 13.26 1.91 -22.44
N TRP A 795 12.28 1.30 -21.77
CA TRP A 795 11.48 1.88 -20.71
C TRP A 795 12.29 2.00 -19.42
N THR A 796 12.18 3.13 -18.73
CA THR A 796 12.61 3.24 -17.34
C THR A 796 11.48 2.82 -16.39
N ALA A 797 11.82 2.59 -15.11
CA ALA A 797 10.83 2.31 -14.07
C ALA A 797 9.81 3.45 -13.97
N ASP A 798 10.26 4.70 -13.91
CA ASP A 798 9.37 5.86 -13.80
C ASP A 798 8.47 6.03 -15.03
N GLU A 799 9.01 5.81 -16.24
CA GLU A 799 8.23 5.91 -17.49
C GLU A 799 7.15 4.83 -17.56
N LEU A 800 7.46 3.59 -17.17
CA LEU A 800 6.51 2.47 -17.19
C LEU A 800 5.46 2.64 -16.10
N PHE A 801 5.86 3.03 -14.90
CA PHE A 801 4.93 3.35 -13.81
C PHE A 801 3.95 4.46 -14.22
N GLN A 802 4.45 5.56 -14.79
CA GLN A 802 3.62 6.66 -15.25
C GLN A 802 2.62 6.21 -16.32
N TYR A 803 3.09 5.41 -17.29
CA TYR A 803 2.22 4.88 -18.34
C TYR A 803 1.15 3.95 -17.78
N LEU A 804 1.49 3.02 -16.89
CA LEU A 804 0.52 2.12 -16.26
C LEU A 804 -0.48 2.87 -15.37
N ARG A 805 -0.09 4.01 -14.80
CA ARG A 805 -0.97 4.83 -13.97
C ARG A 805 -1.90 5.75 -14.76
N THR A 806 -1.39 6.36 -15.82
CA THR A 806 -2.06 7.48 -16.50
C THR A 806 -2.45 7.19 -17.94
N GLY A 807 -1.92 6.10 -18.50
CA GLY A 807 -2.10 5.75 -19.91
C GLY A 807 -1.22 6.56 -20.85
N TYR A 808 -0.23 7.30 -20.35
CA TYR A 808 0.64 8.13 -21.18
C TYR A 808 2.10 8.12 -20.74
N SER A 809 2.98 8.12 -21.72
CA SER A 809 4.40 8.44 -21.54
C SER A 809 4.89 9.33 -22.69
N PRO A 810 5.64 10.41 -22.43
CA PRO A 810 6.16 11.31 -23.48
C PRO A 810 6.97 10.60 -24.57
N ARG A 811 7.65 9.50 -24.21
CA ARG A 811 8.52 8.75 -25.10
C ARG A 811 7.85 7.55 -25.77
N HIS A 812 6.65 7.15 -25.32
CA HIS A 812 5.99 5.93 -25.78
C HIS A 812 4.56 6.15 -26.30
N GLY A 813 3.95 7.31 -26.06
CA GLY A 813 2.63 7.68 -26.55
C GLY A 813 1.52 7.42 -25.54
N VAL A 814 0.29 7.31 -26.05
CA VAL A 814 -0.94 7.14 -25.29
C VAL A 814 -1.47 5.72 -25.45
N ALA A 815 -1.99 5.12 -24.38
CA ALA A 815 -2.69 3.84 -24.39
C ALA A 815 -3.97 3.96 -25.24
N ALA A 816 -4.17 3.00 -26.14
CA ALA A 816 -5.32 2.96 -27.04
C ALA A 816 -5.84 1.52 -27.18
N GLY A 817 -7.05 1.40 -27.73
CA GLY A 817 -7.69 0.10 -27.94
C GLY A 817 -7.88 -0.67 -26.62
N PRO A 818 -7.62 -1.99 -26.61
CA PRO A 818 -7.83 -2.85 -25.44
C PRO A 818 -6.99 -2.49 -24.21
N MET A 819 -5.90 -1.74 -24.40
CA MET A 819 -5.06 -1.33 -23.26
C MET A 819 -5.68 -0.18 -22.46
N ALA A 820 -6.50 0.68 -23.07
CA ALA A 820 -7.09 1.83 -22.38
C ALA A 820 -7.96 1.44 -21.14
N PRO A 821 -8.90 0.48 -21.22
CA PRO A 821 -9.65 0.03 -20.04
C PRO A 821 -8.75 -0.67 -18.99
N VAL A 822 -7.71 -1.40 -19.42
CA VAL A 822 -6.74 -2.00 -18.50
C VAL A 822 -6.04 -0.93 -17.65
N ILE A 823 -5.65 0.19 -18.27
CA ILE A 823 -5.08 1.33 -17.52
C ILE A 823 -6.07 1.89 -16.51
N HIS A 824 -7.36 1.97 -16.84
CA HIS A 824 -8.38 2.44 -15.89
C HIS A 824 -8.42 1.55 -14.64
N GLY A 825 -8.45 0.22 -14.80
CA GLY A 825 -8.40 -0.73 -13.68
C GLY A 825 -7.10 -0.62 -12.87
N LEU A 826 -5.95 -0.49 -13.55
CA LEU A 826 -4.64 -0.31 -12.90
C LEU A 826 -4.52 1.03 -12.16
N ALA A 827 -5.20 2.08 -12.64
CA ALA A 827 -5.19 3.40 -12.01
C ALA A 827 -5.94 3.43 -10.67
N GLU A 828 -6.87 2.48 -10.45
CA GLU A 828 -7.53 2.31 -9.15
C GLU A 828 -6.67 1.59 -8.11
N LEU A 829 -5.55 1.00 -8.54
CA LEU A 829 -4.66 0.27 -7.64
C LEU A 829 -3.74 1.20 -6.84
N PRO A 830 -3.35 0.78 -5.64
CA PRO A 830 -2.18 1.30 -4.94
C PRO A 830 -0.96 1.65 -5.79
N ASP A 831 -0.31 2.77 -5.47
CA ASP A 831 1.00 3.12 -6.05
C ASP A 831 2.06 2.04 -5.88
N SER A 832 2.08 1.40 -4.72
CA SER A 832 2.97 0.28 -4.40
C SER A 832 2.77 -0.88 -5.37
N ASP A 833 1.54 -1.15 -5.78
CA ASP A 833 1.18 -2.26 -6.67
C ASP A 833 1.59 -1.98 -8.11
N VAL A 834 1.33 -0.78 -8.61
CA VAL A 834 1.78 -0.37 -9.96
C VAL A 834 3.31 -0.32 -10.02
N LYS A 835 3.99 0.13 -8.95
CA LYS A 835 5.45 0.05 -8.83
C LYS A 835 5.93 -1.41 -8.77
N ALA A 836 5.24 -2.28 -8.06
CA ALA A 836 5.57 -3.70 -7.98
C ALA A 836 5.47 -4.38 -9.36
N ILE A 837 4.38 -4.13 -10.10
CA ILE A 837 4.22 -4.58 -11.50
C ILE A 837 5.40 -4.10 -12.34
N THR A 838 5.74 -2.82 -12.23
CA THR A 838 6.88 -2.21 -12.94
C THR A 838 8.20 -2.91 -12.62
N THR A 839 8.50 -3.12 -11.33
CA THR A 839 9.70 -3.82 -10.85
C THR A 839 9.78 -5.24 -11.42
N TYR A 840 8.67 -5.98 -11.41
CA TYR A 840 8.63 -7.33 -11.97
C TYR A 840 8.86 -7.34 -13.48
N LEU A 841 8.15 -6.49 -14.24
CA LEU A 841 8.24 -6.46 -15.70
C LEU A 841 9.62 -6.06 -16.22
N LEU A 842 10.30 -5.12 -15.55
CA LEU A 842 11.64 -4.67 -15.95
C LEU A 842 12.75 -5.67 -15.58
N ASP A 843 12.51 -6.57 -14.62
CA ASP A 843 13.45 -7.61 -14.20
C ASP A 843 13.29 -8.93 -14.96
N LEU A 844 12.28 -9.04 -15.85
CA LEU A 844 12.05 -10.27 -16.61
C LEU A 844 13.29 -10.67 -17.43
N PRO A 845 13.66 -11.97 -17.44
CA PRO A 845 14.76 -12.46 -18.25
C PRO A 845 14.52 -12.11 -19.72
N GLN A 846 15.46 -11.36 -20.29
CA GLN A 846 15.41 -11.02 -21.70
C GLN A 846 15.56 -12.29 -22.52
N ALA A 847 14.69 -12.52 -23.50
CA ALA A 847 14.90 -13.57 -24.48
C ALA A 847 16.19 -13.25 -25.25
N ALA A 848 17.28 -13.96 -24.92
CA ALA A 848 18.55 -13.85 -25.61
C ALA A 848 18.41 -14.44 -27.02
N GLY A 849 18.03 -13.64 -28.01
CA GLY A 849 17.87 -14.18 -29.37
C GLY A 849 17.14 -13.33 -30.40
N ALA A 850 17.46 -12.04 -30.52
CA ALA A 850 17.33 -11.33 -31.80
C ALA A 850 18.70 -10.78 -32.22
N THR A 851 19.73 -11.63 -32.16
CA THR A 851 20.75 -11.54 -33.20
C THR A 851 20.02 -11.69 -34.52
N VAL A 852 20.32 -10.80 -35.46
CA VAL A 852 19.96 -10.96 -36.87
C VAL A 852 20.49 -12.32 -37.31
N ALA A 853 19.64 -13.34 -37.24
CA ALA A 853 19.86 -14.60 -37.91
C ALA A 853 19.71 -14.29 -39.39
N LYS A 854 20.83 -13.93 -40.01
CA LYS A 854 21.03 -14.02 -41.44
C LYS A 854 20.70 -15.48 -41.79
N GLN A 855 19.52 -15.71 -42.38
CA GLN A 855 19.22 -17.00 -43.01
C GLN A 855 20.39 -17.29 -43.96
N PRO A 856 21.09 -18.43 -43.82
CA PRO A 856 21.91 -18.91 -44.90
C PRO A 856 20.96 -19.25 -46.04
N ALA A 857 21.03 -18.47 -47.12
CA ALA A 857 20.57 -18.96 -48.40
C ALA A 857 21.47 -20.14 -48.74
N ASP A 858 20.95 -21.37 -48.62
CA ASP A 858 21.26 -22.49 -49.53
C ASP A 858 20.42 -23.75 -49.20
N ALA A 859 20.00 -24.40 -50.29
CA ALA A 859 19.41 -25.74 -50.41
C ALA A 859 17.89 -25.95 -50.09
N MET A 860 17.05 -25.61 -51.07
CA MET A 860 15.77 -26.31 -51.31
C MET A 860 16.01 -27.77 -51.76
N PRO A 861 15.26 -28.76 -51.28
CA PRO A 861 14.97 -29.97 -52.06
C PRO A 861 13.77 -29.72 -52.98
N ALA A 862 13.92 -30.13 -54.24
CA ALA A 862 12.95 -29.95 -55.32
C ALA A 862 11.59 -30.62 -55.05
N PRO A 863 10.46 -30.01 -55.44
CA PRO A 863 9.15 -30.67 -55.44
C PRO A 863 8.94 -31.48 -56.73
N THR A 864 8.56 -32.76 -56.57
CA THR A 864 8.04 -33.61 -57.65
C THR A 864 6.59 -33.23 -58.02
N PRO A 865 6.17 -33.38 -59.29
CA PRO A 865 4.99 -32.72 -59.83
C PRO A 865 3.72 -33.58 -59.73
N VAL A 866 2.57 -32.91 -59.54
CA VAL A 866 1.22 -33.48 -59.79
C VAL A 866 0.55 -32.61 -60.87
N PRO A 867 -0.11 -33.22 -61.90
CA PRO A 867 -0.47 -32.51 -63.13
C PRO A 867 -1.76 -31.70 -63.00
N ALA A 868 -1.80 -30.57 -63.69
CA ALA A 868 -2.97 -29.71 -63.86
C ALA A 868 -3.96 -30.27 -64.91
N PRO A 869 -5.29 -30.02 -64.77
CA PRO A 869 -6.20 -30.04 -65.90
C PRO A 869 -6.21 -28.68 -66.63
N ALA A 870 -6.42 -28.79 -67.94
CA ALA A 870 -6.18 -27.79 -68.96
C ALA A 870 -7.05 -26.52 -68.84
N SER A 871 -6.40 -25.40 -69.14
CA SER A 871 -6.98 -24.08 -69.37
C SER A 871 -7.60 -23.99 -70.77
N GLN A 872 -8.83 -23.47 -70.84
CA GLN A 872 -9.30 -22.74 -72.02
C GLN A 872 -9.04 -21.25 -71.81
N SER A 873 -8.42 -20.68 -72.82
CA SER A 873 -7.96 -19.31 -72.95
C SER A 873 -9.11 -18.38 -73.34
N GLU A 874 -9.33 -17.31 -72.57
CA GLU A 874 -9.79 -16.04 -73.11
C GLU A 874 -9.05 -14.87 -72.44
N ALA A 875 -8.75 -13.87 -73.27
CA ALA A 875 -7.69 -12.90 -73.11
C ALA A 875 -8.02 -11.70 -72.20
N ARG A 876 -7.01 -11.20 -71.48
CA ARG A 876 -6.94 -9.80 -71.01
C ARG A 876 -5.49 -9.28 -71.12
N PRO A 877 -5.26 -8.02 -71.50
CA PRO A 877 -4.01 -7.58 -72.13
C PRO A 877 -2.89 -7.29 -71.12
N ALA A 878 -1.66 -7.51 -71.57
CA ALA A 878 -0.42 -7.28 -70.85
C ALA A 878 -0.26 -5.83 -70.38
N ALA A 879 0.00 -5.64 -69.08
CA ALA A 879 0.50 -4.38 -68.53
C ALA A 879 2.00 -4.24 -68.80
N GLN A 880 2.39 -3.12 -69.39
CA GLN A 880 3.78 -2.75 -69.70
C GLN A 880 4.62 -2.53 -68.44
N PRO A 881 5.96 -2.72 -68.49
CA PRO A 881 6.85 -2.39 -67.38
C PRO A 881 6.90 -0.87 -67.19
N VAL A 882 6.40 -0.39 -66.05
CA VAL A 882 6.55 1.01 -65.63
C VAL A 882 8.03 1.33 -65.41
N SER A 883 8.53 2.39 -66.06
CA SER A 883 9.90 2.86 -65.90
C SER A 883 10.18 3.30 -64.46
N ALA A 884 11.43 3.15 -63.97
CA ALA A 884 11.84 3.59 -62.64
C ALA A 884 11.52 5.07 -62.35
N ALA A 885 11.48 5.93 -63.38
CA ALA A 885 11.08 7.32 -63.27
C ALA A 885 9.58 7.50 -62.94
N ALA A 886 8.70 6.67 -63.52
CA ALA A 886 7.27 6.67 -63.21
C ALA A 886 7.00 6.17 -61.77
N THR A 887 7.79 5.21 -61.29
CA THR A 887 7.73 4.75 -59.89
C THR A 887 8.15 5.84 -58.91
N ILE A 888 9.23 6.58 -59.18
CA ILE A 888 9.68 7.71 -58.34
C ILE A 888 8.63 8.83 -58.33
N GLN A 889 8.05 9.17 -59.48
CA GLN A 889 7.00 10.19 -59.58
C GLN A 889 5.71 9.78 -58.87
N SER A 890 5.35 8.50 -58.91
CA SER A 890 4.25 7.93 -58.12
C SER A 890 4.51 8.01 -56.62
N LEU A 891 5.74 7.71 -56.16
CA LEU A 891 6.10 7.78 -54.74
C LEU A 891 6.10 9.23 -54.22
N GLN A 892 6.63 10.17 -55.01
CA GLN A 892 6.55 11.60 -54.70
C GLN A 892 5.10 12.10 -54.65
N GLY A 893 4.25 11.66 -55.58
CA GLY A 893 2.82 11.97 -55.57
C GLY A 893 2.10 11.46 -54.32
N ARG A 894 2.39 10.22 -53.89
CA ARG A 894 1.85 9.65 -52.65
C ARG A 894 2.28 10.42 -51.40
N ARG A 895 3.56 10.82 -51.32
CA ARG A 895 4.07 11.63 -50.21
C ARG A 895 3.35 12.98 -50.10
N VAL A 896 3.16 13.68 -51.22
CA VAL A 896 2.44 14.97 -51.27
C VAL A 896 0.97 14.80 -50.87
N ASN A 897 0.32 13.72 -51.30
CA ASN A 897 -1.06 13.41 -50.89
C ASN A 897 -1.16 13.17 -49.38
N GLY A 898 -0.27 12.35 -48.82
CA GLY A 898 -0.23 12.06 -47.39
C GLY A 898 0.02 13.32 -46.55
N GLU A 899 0.94 14.17 -46.99
CA GLU A 899 1.19 15.47 -46.36
C GLU A 899 -0.07 16.36 -46.39
N ARG A 900 -0.76 16.44 -47.53
CA ARG A 900 -2.00 17.22 -47.64
C ARG A 900 -3.10 16.71 -46.72
N VAL A 901 -3.25 15.38 -46.59
CA VAL A 901 -4.21 14.79 -45.64
C VAL A 901 -3.81 15.18 -44.21
N TYR A 902 -2.54 15.02 -43.85
CA TYR A 902 -2.04 15.37 -42.52
C TYR A 902 -2.27 16.86 -42.18
N GLN A 903 -1.95 17.79 -43.08
CA GLN A 903 -2.11 19.23 -42.84
C GLN A 903 -3.58 19.63 -42.61
N ASN A 904 -4.51 18.98 -43.29
CA ASN A 904 -5.93 19.31 -43.20
C ASN A 904 -6.65 18.62 -42.04
N ALA A 905 -6.25 17.39 -41.68
CA ALA A 905 -6.99 16.55 -40.74
C ALA A 905 -6.27 16.33 -39.39
N CYS A 906 -4.94 16.35 -39.36
CA CYS A 906 -4.16 15.88 -38.21
C CYS A 906 -3.28 16.98 -37.58
N ALA A 907 -2.78 17.92 -38.38
CA ALA A 907 -1.75 18.89 -37.96
C ALA A 907 -2.20 19.80 -36.81
N VAL A 908 -3.48 20.18 -36.76
CA VAL A 908 -4.02 21.03 -35.67
C VAL A 908 -3.74 20.40 -34.29
N CYS A 909 -3.89 19.08 -34.18
CA CYS A 909 -3.65 18.37 -32.93
C CYS A 909 -2.20 17.87 -32.81
N HIS A 910 -1.55 17.44 -33.91
CA HIS A 910 -0.27 16.73 -33.85
C HIS A 910 0.98 17.55 -34.23
N GLU A 911 0.86 18.71 -34.88
CA GLU A 911 2.01 19.49 -35.35
C GLU A 911 2.70 20.25 -34.21
N ALA A 912 4.00 20.01 -33.97
CA ALA A 912 4.73 20.67 -32.90
C ALA A 912 4.63 22.21 -33.00
N GLY A 913 4.28 22.88 -31.89
CA GLY A 913 4.29 24.35 -31.80
C GLY A 913 3.08 25.11 -32.36
N SER A 914 2.04 24.43 -32.86
CA SER A 914 0.80 25.07 -33.32
C SER A 914 -0.43 24.61 -32.50
N GLY A 915 -1.16 25.59 -31.93
CA GLY A 915 -2.48 25.41 -31.30
C GLY A 915 -2.52 25.39 -29.76
N PRO A 916 -3.58 25.91 -29.12
CA PRO A 916 -3.77 25.82 -27.66
C PRO A 916 -4.04 24.37 -27.21
N THR A 917 -3.61 24.00 -26.00
CA THR A 917 -3.74 22.66 -25.36
C THR A 917 -5.18 22.29 -24.97
N LEU A 918 -6.18 22.85 -25.64
CA LEU A 918 -7.60 22.74 -25.30
C LEU A 918 -8.20 21.35 -25.50
N PHE A 919 -7.46 20.40 -26.11
CA PHE A 919 -7.95 19.08 -26.51
C PHE A 919 -7.15 17.91 -25.90
N GLY A 920 -6.45 18.11 -24.78
CA GLY A 920 -5.70 17.07 -24.07
C GLY A 920 -4.20 17.04 -24.36
N VAL A 921 -3.55 15.89 -24.12
CA VAL A 921 -2.11 15.75 -24.33
C VAL A 921 -1.75 15.69 -25.81
N LYS A 922 -0.64 16.34 -26.18
CA LYS A 922 -0.12 16.34 -27.55
C LYS A 922 1.06 15.37 -27.67
N PRO A 923 0.83 14.09 -28.01
CA PRO A 923 1.91 13.14 -28.14
C PRO A 923 2.81 13.52 -29.31
N LEU A 924 4.13 13.56 -29.07
CA LEU A 924 5.12 13.76 -30.11
C LEU A 924 5.09 12.55 -31.05
N LEU A 925 4.64 12.75 -32.30
CA LEU A 925 4.58 11.65 -33.27
C LEU A 925 5.96 11.02 -33.54
N SER A 926 7.05 11.80 -33.41
CA SER A 926 8.42 11.28 -33.52
C SER A 926 8.79 10.26 -32.44
N SER A 927 8.17 10.32 -31.26
CA SER A 927 8.38 9.36 -30.16
C SER A 927 7.33 8.26 -30.10
N ASN A 928 6.25 8.32 -30.88
CA ASN A 928 5.19 7.31 -30.86
C ASN A 928 5.71 5.95 -31.35
N THR A 929 5.61 4.92 -30.51
CA THR A 929 6.16 3.57 -30.80
C THR A 929 5.50 2.88 -32.00
N ASN A 930 4.23 3.17 -32.30
CA ASN A 930 3.52 2.58 -33.46
C ASN A 930 4.15 3.00 -34.79
N LEU A 931 4.68 4.22 -34.88
CA LEU A 931 5.39 4.69 -36.09
C LEU A 931 6.74 3.98 -36.32
N HIS A 932 7.32 3.43 -35.24
CA HIS A 932 8.60 2.70 -35.27
C HIS A 932 8.43 1.18 -35.29
N ALA A 933 7.19 0.69 -35.19
CA ALA A 933 6.87 -0.73 -35.17
C ALA A 933 7.13 -1.39 -36.53
N THR A 934 7.36 -2.71 -36.51
CA THR A 934 7.54 -3.50 -37.74
C THR A 934 6.28 -3.53 -38.58
N SER A 935 5.10 -3.57 -37.96
CA SER A 935 3.78 -3.59 -38.61
C SER A 935 3.04 -2.25 -38.44
N PRO A 936 2.27 -1.77 -39.44
CA PRO A 936 1.46 -0.56 -39.33
C PRO A 936 0.09 -0.77 -38.65
N ASP A 937 -0.29 -2.01 -38.31
CA ASP A 937 -1.66 -2.37 -37.90
C ASP A 937 -2.20 -1.50 -36.76
N ASN A 938 -1.48 -1.35 -35.65
CA ASN A 938 -1.94 -0.53 -34.52
C ASN A 938 -2.07 0.96 -34.90
N LEU A 939 -1.19 1.49 -35.75
CA LEU A 939 -1.29 2.87 -36.21
C LEU A 939 -2.54 3.07 -37.08
N ILE A 940 -2.81 2.10 -37.97
CA ILE A 940 -4.01 2.11 -38.81
C ILE A 940 -5.27 2.01 -37.95
N GLN A 941 -5.30 1.11 -36.94
CA GLN A 941 -6.42 0.99 -36.00
C GLN A 941 -6.71 2.30 -35.27
N VAL A 942 -5.67 3.01 -34.78
CA VAL A 942 -5.81 4.32 -34.14
C VAL A 942 -6.37 5.37 -35.12
N ILE A 943 -5.93 5.38 -36.38
CA ILE A 943 -6.43 6.35 -37.38
C ILE A 943 -7.89 6.03 -37.74
N LEU A 944 -8.23 4.76 -37.93
CA LEU A 944 -9.58 4.35 -38.31
C LEU A 944 -10.59 4.63 -37.20
N ASN A 945 -10.30 4.20 -35.98
CA ASN A 945 -11.24 4.21 -34.86
C ASN A 945 -11.12 5.45 -33.97
N GLY A 946 -9.96 6.11 -33.98
CA GLY A 946 -9.64 7.17 -33.03
C GLY A 946 -9.41 6.64 -31.61
N ILE A 947 -9.39 7.57 -30.66
CA ILE A 947 -9.32 7.31 -29.21
C ILE A 947 -10.53 8.02 -28.61
N GLN A 948 -11.66 7.32 -28.63
CA GLN A 948 -12.96 7.87 -28.21
C GLN A 948 -13.10 7.88 -26.69
N THR A 949 -12.56 6.85 -26.05
CA THR A 949 -12.58 6.61 -24.60
C THR A 949 -11.13 6.49 -24.15
N PRO A 950 -10.44 7.62 -23.87
CA PRO A 950 -9.07 7.58 -23.39
C PRO A 950 -8.99 6.95 -22.00
N ALA A 951 -7.81 6.48 -21.62
CA ALA A 951 -7.58 5.90 -20.28
C ALA A 951 -7.78 6.92 -19.13
N ASN A 952 -7.60 8.20 -19.44
CA ASN A 952 -7.84 9.35 -18.56
C ASN A 952 -8.39 10.50 -19.43
N ASP A 953 -9.43 11.18 -18.95
CA ASP A 953 -10.08 12.32 -19.63
C ASP A 953 -9.08 13.45 -19.96
N GLU A 954 -8.03 13.63 -19.16
CA GLU A 954 -6.98 14.64 -19.39
C GLU A 954 -6.16 14.36 -20.67
N LEU A 955 -6.15 13.12 -21.17
CA LEU A 955 -5.45 12.77 -22.40
C LEU A 955 -6.16 13.34 -23.63
N GLY A 956 -7.44 13.67 -23.50
CA GLY A 956 -8.26 14.16 -24.60
C GLY A 956 -8.62 13.09 -25.61
N TYR A 957 -9.37 13.53 -26.61
CA TYR A 957 -10.03 12.68 -27.58
C TYR A 957 -9.35 12.75 -28.95
N MET A 958 -9.26 11.61 -29.65
CA MET A 958 -8.86 11.56 -31.05
C MET A 958 -10.01 11.06 -31.93
N PRO A 959 -10.44 11.81 -32.95
CA PRO A 959 -11.49 11.35 -33.87
C PRO A 959 -11.02 10.16 -34.69
N GLY A 960 -11.96 9.25 -35.00
CA GLY A 960 -11.76 8.20 -35.99
C GLY A 960 -12.00 8.71 -37.40
N PHE A 961 -11.19 8.24 -38.36
CA PHE A 961 -11.24 8.66 -39.75
C PHE A 961 -11.77 7.57 -40.69
N LYS A 962 -12.29 6.46 -40.16
CA LYS A 962 -12.85 5.38 -41.01
C LYS A 962 -13.89 5.94 -41.99
N ASP A 963 -14.84 6.74 -41.56
CA ASP A 963 -15.91 7.22 -42.46
C ASP A 963 -15.51 8.45 -43.30
N ALA A 964 -14.32 9.02 -43.04
CA ALA A 964 -13.87 10.28 -43.65
C ALA A 964 -12.76 10.11 -44.70
N LEU A 965 -11.95 9.05 -44.59
CA LEU A 965 -10.82 8.78 -45.48
C LEU A 965 -10.94 7.39 -46.11
N ASP A 966 -10.66 7.30 -47.42
CA ASP A 966 -10.54 6.02 -48.12
C ASP A 966 -9.20 5.31 -47.85
N ASP A 967 -9.10 4.05 -48.24
CA ASP A 967 -7.91 3.22 -47.95
C ASP A 967 -6.63 3.75 -48.60
N ARG A 968 -6.73 4.43 -49.76
CA ARG A 968 -5.57 5.04 -50.42
C ARG A 968 -5.11 6.29 -49.68
N GLN A 969 -6.04 7.12 -49.22
CA GLN A 969 -5.74 8.31 -48.43
C GLN A 969 -5.07 7.93 -47.10
N ILE A 970 -5.53 6.86 -46.46
CA ILE A 970 -4.90 6.33 -45.23
C ILE A 970 -3.52 5.75 -45.55
N ALA A 971 -3.36 4.99 -46.63
CA ALA A 971 -2.05 4.45 -47.03
C ALA A 971 -1.02 5.56 -47.30
N ASP A 972 -1.41 6.60 -48.02
CA ASP A 972 -0.57 7.77 -48.31
C ASP A 972 -0.22 8.52 -47.00
N LEU A 973 -1.19 8.71 -46.10
CA LEU A 973 -0.99 9.35 -44.78
C LEU A 973 0.00 8.56 -43.91
N VAL A 974 -0.23 7.26 -43.73
CA VAL A 974 0.61 6.39 -42.89
C VAL A 974 2.04 6.32 -43.44
N GLY A 975 2.20 6.24 -44.75
CA GLY A 975 3.51 6.30 -45.41
C GLY A 975 4.24 7.62 -45.14
N TYR A 976 3.54 8.76 -45.31
CA TYR A 976 4.08 10.09 -45.01
C TYR A 976 4.48 10.23 -43.53
N LEU A 977 3.64 9.78 -42.60
CA LEU A 977 3.92 9.86 -41.17
C LEU A 977 5.18 9.08 -40.79
N ARG A 978 5.36 7.87 -41.32
CA ARG A 978 6.56 7.06 -41.04
C ARG A 978 7.82 7.70 -41.62
N GLU A 979 7.78 8.18 -42.86
CA GLU A 979 8.93 8.84 -43.47
C GLU A 979 9.36 10.09 -42.67
N ARG A 980 8.38 10.90 -42.24
CA ARG A 980 8.64 12.15 -41.50
C ARG A 980 9.08 11.91 -40.06
N HIS A 981 8.44 10.97 -39.35
CA HIS A 981 8.58 10.81 -37.89
C HIS A 981 9.40 9.58 -37.47
N ALA A 982 9.71 8.68 -38.41
CA ALA A 982 10.59 7.54 -38.21
C ALA A 982 11.58 7.35 -39.40
N PRO A 983 12.40 8.37 -39.73
CA PRO A 983 13.26 8.35 -40.92
C PRO A 983 14.34 7.24 -40.92
N GLY A 984 14.61 6.63 -39.76
CA GLY A 984 15.51 5.49 -39.63
C GLY A 984 14.86 4.11 -39.83
N LYS A 985 13.60 4.06 -40.28
CA LYS A 985 12.85 2.82 -40.53
C LYS A 985 12.47 2.70 -42.00
N ASP A 986 12.56 1.48 -42.53
CA ASP A 986 12.12 1.19 -43.89
C ASP A 986 10.61 1.43 -44.04
N PRO A 987 10.14 1.91 -45.21
CA PRO A 987 8.71 2.03 -45.50
C PRO A 987 8.00 0.68 -45.35
N TRP A 988 6.75 0.70 -44.87
CA TRP A 988 5.93 -0.51 -44.86
C TRP A 988 5.56 -0.94 -46.30
N PRO A 989 5.46 -2.26 -46.57
CA PRO A 989 4.83 -2.75 -47.80
C PRO A 989 3.40 -2.22 -47.93
N ASP A 990 2.88 -2.09 -49.16
CA ASP A 990 1.58 -1.47 -49.46
C ASP A 990 0.48 -1.84 -48.43
N PRO A 991 0.10 -0.92 -47.53
CA PRO A 991 -0.76 -1.25 -46.40
C PRO A 991 -2.23 -1.37 -46.80
N THR A 992 -2.59 -1.13 -48.07
CA THR A 992 -3.99 -1.05 -48.53
C THR A 992 -4.79 -2.30 -48.17
N SER A 993 -4.23 -3.52 -48.35
CA SER A 993 -4.93 -4.76 -47.97
C SER A 993 -5.13 -4.91 -46.45
N THR A 994 -4.18 -4.42 -45.66
CA THR A 994 -4.28 -4.39 -44.20
C THR A 994 -5.38 -3.42 -43.78
N ILE A 995 -5.44 -2.24 -44.40
CA ILE A 995 -6.46 -1.23 -44.11
C ILE A 995 -7.85 -1.77 -44.42
N SER A 996 -8.07 -2.38 -45.59
CA SER A 996 -9.37 -2.95 -45.95
C SER A 996 -9.80 -4.04 -44.96
N ARG A 997 -8.89 -4.94 -44.57
CA ARG A 997 -9.16 -5.98 -43.55
C ARG A 997 -9.54 -5.38 -42.19
N LEU A 998 -8.81 -4.37 -41.73
CA LEU A 998 -9.07 -3.73 -40.43
C LEU A 998 -10.38 -2.91 -40.45
N ARG A 999 -10.73 -2.33 -41.60
CA ARG A 999 -11.99 -1.62 -41.82
C ARG A 999 -13.19 -2.57 -41.76
N GLU A 1000 -13.13 -3.71 -42.45
CA GLU A 1000 -14.19 -4.74 -42.37
C GLU A 1000 -14.39 -5.23 -40.93
N HIS A 1001 -13.30 -5.39 -40.18
CA HIS A 1001 -13.37 -5.76 -38.76
C HIS A 1001 -13.97 -4.67 -37.86
N ALA A 1002 -13.85 -3.40 -38.24
CA ALA A 1002 -14.43 -2.24 -37.54
C ALA A 1002 -15.88 -1.92 -37.94
N GLU A 1003 -16.44 -2.63 -38.93
CA GLU A 1003 -17.86 -2.59 -39.30
C GLU A 1003 -18.67 -3.70 -38.62
N LEU A 1004 -18.00 -4.77 -38.16
CA LEU A 1004 -18.59 -5.90 -37.46
C LEU A 1004 -18.65 -5.71 -35.93
N ASN A 1005 -17.85 -4.79 -35.38
CA ASN A 1005 -17.79 -4.38 -33.98
C ASN A 1005 -18.32 -2.96 -33.83
#